data_AF-A0A9W7CB70-F1
#
_entry.id   AF-A0A9W7CB70-F1
#
_cell.length_a   1.000
_cell.length_b   1.000
_cell.length_c   1.000
_cell.angle_alpha   90.00
_cell.angle_beta   90.00
_cell.angle_gamma   90.00
#
_symmetry.space_group_name_H-M   'P 1'
#
loop_
_entity.id
_entity.type
_entity.pdbx_description
1 polymer ?
#
loop_
_entity_poly.entity_id
_entity_poly.type
_entity_poly.pdbx_seq_one_letter_code
_entity_poly.pdbx_strand_id
1 'polypeptide(L)'
;MMFQPLSLLVSLLLITSLSLATANLEKAKISLMADVINSEDLEDLEAQLRQALQALVASKPLGSVAIVGGGLSGLTSSLWLLENGYEVMLIDRSNFLGGNSAKASSGINGAYTSYQSAESVPDSASQFYNDTITSSNRPEDEFTKTLIRRMVDDSKDAVEWILDRAGIPEPILIGQMGGHSSSRTHRPQNGLAGAAFISGLEKAVGTYTKSGQLTIKKGTRVTGLDKTEDGMWKVEMEDDSLASVVVPAVIICTGGFGNDKGGDSLLKEVAPELLSLASTNGEFTTGDGIKMARKLGADTVDMEMVQVHPTGFSDVPKGFEVVDEASRTLILCAEVVRGAGAVLLDREGNRFIDELETRKTVTEAMNEKGEGKYTIVVPPKAAETVTTHMNIYSGKELLVPVEGIKGVAEYIFKRRWDEMGMNTEINTLLESLKSTFESPTEGVPRRNPTDLPLSGTYYVGLVQPVLHYTMGGLAVNADGHVLDKEGDIIPGLLAAGEVMGGVHGENRLGGSSLLDCVVFGLRAGQSAGSLEKVDKWDGTNRSLGSIATGAGTGASTSGKRKHVEINGKIYDVTDFIKTHPGGAISVEDGEVLTGRFTHAHGNNWSLLDRDSIQEIAESGEVIEREKKFYEDYGSVGGSWREFIGRRAWFVLHSFAAKYPDNPTEADKTAMRNFIAAFGQLYPCKLCRTHLRQQLREPGLGPPAVESREALSVWICELHNIVNVDLGKPQQECKAFAIDMMYLKDCGECEVTKPLEVSAGGDVLEEKEGGGGGGVQYLGPWDEKIYRRGDSLLNTVSTENDAWETNDVAELVEALDVMRKWWRVFDKRDIEGLREELLQGSWERKALSKRITRGLRDVMDGIDGDVKAKILGTGASSP
;
A
#
# COMPACT_ATOMS: atom_id res chain seq x y z
N MET A 1 -12.40 -48.35 39.22
CA MET A 1 -12.37 -46.87 39.27
C MET A 1 -11.00 -46.33 38.82
N MET A 2 -10.51 -46.71 37.62
CA MET A 2 -9.21 -46.24 37.08
C MET A 2 -9.23 -46.05 35.55
N PHE A 3 -10.39 -45.77 34.95
CA PHE A 3 -10.52 -45.61 33.48
C PHE A 3 -11.19 -44.30 33.02
N GLN A 4 -11.67 -43.44 33.92
CA GLN A 4 -12.23 -42.12 33.56
C GLN A 4 -11.22 -40.97 33.36
N PRO A 5 -10.03 -40.92 34.00
CA PRO A 5 -9.11 -39.79 33.77
C PRO A 5 -8.34 -39.89 32.45
N LEU A 6 -8.39 -41.04 31.75
CA LEU A 6 -7.65 -41.25 30.51
C LEU A 6 -8.39 -40.72 29.27
N SER A 7 -9.73 -40.72 29.26
CA SER A 7 -10.51 -40.14 28.14
C SER A 7 -10.38 -38.61 28.12
N LEU A 8 -10.43 -37.96 29.28
CA LEU A 8 -10.20 -36.52 29.41
C LEU A 8 -8.80 -36.12 28.95
N LEU A 9 -7.76 -36.90 29.32
CA LEU A 9 -6.39 -36.64 28.89
C LEU A 9 -6.21 -36.82 27.38
N VAL A 10 -6.85 -37.83 26.78
CA VAL A 10 -6.81 -38.08 25.33
C VAL A 10 -7.57 -37.00 24.56
N SER A 11 -8.70 -36.51 25.07
CA SER A 11 -9.42 -35.36 24.53
C SER A 11 -8.61 -34.07 24.63
N LEU A 12 -7.90 -33.82 25.75
CA LEU A 12 -6.97 -32.69 25.88
C LEU A 12 -5.76 -32.81 24.91
N LEU A 13 -5.23 -34.02 24.72
CA LEU A 13 -4.11 -34.28 23.82
C LEU A 13 -4.49 -34.11 22.34
N LEU A 14 -5.72 -34.50 21.96
CA LEU A 14 -6.27 -34.23 20.64
C LEU A 14 -6.43 -32.72 20.38
N ILE A 15 -6.84 -31.95 21.39
CA ILE A 15 -6.94 -30.47 21.34
C ILE A 15 -5.56 -29.81 21.20
N THR A 16 -4.50 -30.40 21.74
CA THR A 16 -3.12 -29.90 21.54
C THR A 16 -2.52 -30.24 20.18
N SER A 17 -3.11 -31.18 19.42
CA SER A 17 -2.62 -31.61 18.10
C SER A 17 -3.20 -30.86 16.90
N LEU A 18 -4.17 -29.95 17.12
CA LEU A 18 -4.71 -29.06 16.08
C LEU A 18 -3.80 -27.82 15.96
N SER A 19 -2.95 -27.80 14.94
CA SER A 19 -1.87 -26.81 14.76
C SER A 19 -2.29 -25.47 14.15
N LEU A 20 -3.54 -25.04 14.31
CA LEU A 20 -4.00 -23.70 13.91
C LEU A 20 -4.94 -23.15 14.98
N ALA A 21 -4.42 -22.32 15.90
CA ALA A 21 -5.27 -21.57 16.81
C ALA A 21 -4.60 -20.27 17.24
N THR A 22 -5.36 -19.18 17.18
CA THR A 22 -4.96 -17.80 17.50
C THR A 22 -4.86 -17.54 19.01
N ALA A 23 -4.18 -16.45 19.40
CA ALA A 23 -3.92 -16.05 20.78
C ALA A 23 -5.18 -15.86 21.68
N ASN A 24 -6.37 -15.74 21.09
CA ASN A 24 -7.63 -15.68 21.84
C ASN A 24 -8.08 -17.06 22.37
N LEU A 25 -7.67 -18.15 21.72
CA LEU A 25 -7.97 -19.51 22.16
C LEU A 25 -7.15 -19.90 23.41
N GLU A 26 -5.93 -19.37 23.56
CA GLU A 26 -5.10 -19.61 24.75
C GLU A 26 -5.68 -18.94 26.01
N LYS A 27 -6.25 -17.74 25.91
CA LYS A 27 -6.93 -17.09 27.04
C LYS A 27 -8.19 -17.83 27.46
N ALA A 28 -8.98 -18.33 26.51
CA ALA A 28 -10.13 -19.18 26.79
C ALA A 28 -9.70 -20.52 27.42
N LYS A 29 -8.59 -21.12 26.97
CA LYS A 29 -7.99 -22.32 27.59
C LYS A 29 -7.56 -22.08 29.03
N ILE A 30 -6.91 -20.94 29.33
CA ILE A 30 -6.45 -20.60 30.68
C ILE A 30 -7.62 -20.35 31.64
N SER A 31 -8.69 -19.68 31.18
CA SER A 31 -9.91 -19.48 31.97
C SER A 31 -10.62 -20.81 32.26
N LEU A 32 -10.74 -21.67 31.24
CA LEU A 32 -11.36 -22.98 31.38
C LEU A 32 -10.54 -23.90 32.29
N MET A 33 -9.21 -23.86 32.21
CA MET A 33 -8.32 -24.61 33.12
C MET A 33 -8.41 -24.11 34.58
N ALA A 34 -8.67 -22.81 34.80
CA ALA A 34 -8.88 -22.26 36.13
C ALA A 34 -10.22 -22.71 36.76
N ASP A 35 -11.26 -22.87 35.95
CA ASP A 35 -12.57 -23.36 36.39
C ASP A 35 -12.57 -24.89 36.63
N VAL A 36 -11.79 -25.65 35.83
CA VAL A 36 -11.58 -27.10 35.99
C VAL A 36 -10.88 -27.47 37.29
N ILE A 37 -10.01 -26.60 37.83
CA ILE A 37 -9.30 -26.83 39.09
C ILE A 37 -10.23 -26.71 40.31
N ASN A 38 -11.38 -26.05 40.18
CA ASN A 38 -12.26 -25.68 41.29
C ASN A 38 -13.61 -26.42 41.35
N SER A 39 -13.89 -27.38 40.45
CA SER A 39 -15.19 -28.07 40.37
C SER A 39 -15.12 -29.53 40.87
N GLU A 40 -16.08 -29.93 41.71
CA GLU A 40 -16.17 -31.29 42.30
C GLU A 40 -16.96 -32.31 41.44
N ASP A 41 -17.60 -31.89 40.34
CA ASP A 41 -18.49 -32.76 39.54
C ASP A 41 -18.02 -32.94 38.08
N LEU A 42 -17.47 -34.11 37.79
CA LEU A 42 -16.82 -34.45 36.52
C LEU A 42 -17.81 -34.69 35.36
N GLU A 43 -19.07 -35.05 35.64
CA GLU A 43 -20.06 -35.34 34.59
C GLU A 43 -20.67 -34.05 33.98
N ASP A 44 -20.91 -33.04 34.81
CA ASP A 44 -21.38 -31.71 34.37
C ASP A 44 -20.29 -31.01 33.54
N LEU A 45 -19.03 -31.15 33.94
CA LEU A 45 -17.88 -30.63 33.22
C LEU A 45 -17.73 -31.25 31.82
N GLU A 46 -17.94 -32.56 31.67
CA GLU A 46 -17.88 -33.23 30.36
C GLU A 46 -19.02 -32.76 29.43
N ALA A 47 -20.21 -32.54 29.97
CA ALA A 47 -21.36 -32.01 29.23
C ALA A 47 -21.12 -30.57 28.76
N GLN A 48 -20.63 -29.69 29.65
CA GLN A 48 -20.28 -28.31 29.32
C GLN A 48 -19.14 -28.23 28.31
N LEU A 49 -18.11 -29.08 28.44
CA LEU A 49 -17.00 -29.15 27.49
C LEU A 49 -17.48 -29.59 26.10
N ARG A 50 -18.35 -30.61 26.02
CA ARG A 50 -18.94 -31.09 24.76
C ARG A 50 -19.83 -30.03 24.12
N GLN A 51 -20.61 -29.30 24.90
CA GLN A 51 -21.48 -28.23 24.41
C GLN A 51 -20.67 -27.02 23.92
N ALA A 52 -19.61 -26.62 24.65
CA ALA A 52 -18.68 -25.59 24.22
C ALA A 52 -17.89 -25.99 22.98
N LEU A 53 -17.43 -27.25 22.89
CA LEU A 53 -16.78 -27.81 21.69
C LEU A 53 -17.75 -27.89 20.50
N GLN A 54 -19.00 -28.29 20.71
CA GLN A 54 -20.01 -28.27 19.64
C GLN A 54 -20.33 -26.85 19.19
N ALA A 55 -20.39 -25.87 20.10
CA ALA A 55 -20.56 -24.46 19.76
C ALA A 55 -19.33 -23.87 19.03
N LEU A 56 -18.12 -24.30 19.37
CA LEU A 56 -16.85 -23.88 18.74
C LEU A 56 -16.61 -24.56 17.38
N VAL A 57 -17.08 -25.79 17.21
CA VAL A 57 -17.07 -26.52 15.93
C VAL A 57 -18.23 -26.04 15.03
N ALA A 58 -19.33 -25.55 15.62
CA ALA A 58 -20.46 -24.95 14.91
C ALA A 58 -20.30 -23.45 14.65
N SER A 59 -19.39 -22.75 15.34
CA SER A 59 -19.02 -21.40 14.97
C SER A 59 -18.30 -21.47 13.63
N LYS A 60 -18.96 -20.96 12.59
CA LYS A 60 -18.37 -20.82 11.26
C LYS A 60 -17.00 -20.12 11.40
N PRO A 61 -16.00 -20.51 10.61
CA PRO A 61 -14.72 -19.82 10.54
C PRO A 61 -14.94 -18.32 10.32
N LEU A 62 -13.99 -17.50 10.80
CA LEU A 62 -13.97 -16.05 10.61
C LEU A 62 -14.27 -15.71 9.13
N GLY A 63 -15.32 -14.90 8.95
CA GLY A 63 -15.86 -14.27 7.75
C GLY A 63 -15.51 -14.88 6.39
N SER A 64 -16.37 -15.75 5.85
CA SER A 64 -16.27 -16.17 4.44
C SER A 64 -16.60 -14.97 3.51
N VAL A 65 -15.71 -14.61 2.59
CA VAL A 65 -15.93 -13.52 1.61
C VAL A 65 -16.14 -14.10 0.22
N ALA A 66 -17.15 -13.63 -0.52
CA ALA A 66 -17.32 -13.96 -1.93
C ALA A 66 -16.61 -12.93 -2.82
N ILE A 67 -15.85 -13.41 -3.79
CA ILE A 67 -15.17 -12.58 -4.79
C ILE A 67 -15.71 -12.96 -6.16
N VAL A 68 -16.27 -11.98 -6.87
CA VAL A 68 -16.91 -12.19 -8.18
C VAL A 68 -15.99 -11.67 -9.28
N GLY A 69 -15.31 -12.59 -9.97
CA GLY A 69 -14.34 -12.33 -11.02
C GLY A 69 -12.92 -12.68 -10.59
N GLY A 70 -12.28 -13.61 -11.30
CA GLY A 70 -10.92 -14.09 -11.08
C GLY A 70 -9.87 -13.38 -11.92
N GLY A 71 -10.09 -12.10 -12.24
CA GLY A 71 -9.06 -11.22 -12.81
C GLY A 71 -7.98 -10.85 -11.79
N LEU A 72 -7.12 -9.89 -12.13
CA LEU A 72 -6.02 -9.51 -11.24
C LEU A 72 -6.50 -8.94 -9.89
N SER A 73 -7.56 -8.11 -9.88
CA SER A 73 -8.12 -7.56 -8.65
C SER A 73 -8.75 -8.65 -7.76
N GLY A 74 -9.44 -9.62 -8.36
CA GLY A 74 -10.01 -10.74 -7.64
C GLY A 74 -8.96 -11.64 -6.99
N LEU A 75 -7.93 -12.02 -7.76
CA LEU A 75 -6.81 -12.83 -7.24
C LEU A 75 -6.03 -12.09 -6.16
N THR A 76 -5.82 -10.78 -6.32
CA THR A 76 -5.17 -9.93 -5.31
C THR A 76 -5.97 -9.90 -4.01
N SER A 77 -7.28 -9.60 -4.10
CA SER A 77 -8.18 -9.57 -2.94
C SER A 77 -8.22 -10.94 -2.24
N SER A 78 -8.28 -12.02 -3.03
CA SER A 78 -8.31 -13.40 -2.55
C SER A 78 -7.04 -13.71 -1.76
N LEU A 79 -5.86 -13.43 -2.32
CA LEU A 79 -4.60 -13.77 -1.66
C LEU A 79 -4.41 -13.00 -0.36
N TRP A 80 -4.73 -11.70 -0.33
CA TRP A 80 -4.64 -10.91 0.90
C TRP A 80 -5.54 -11.48 2.00
N LEU A 81 -6.79 -11.81 1.68
CA LEU A 81 -7.74 -12.40 2.64
C LEU A 81 -7.24 -13.76 3.15
N LEU A 82 -6.80 -14.64 2.26
CA LEU A 82 -6.31 -15.98 2.61
C LEU A 82 -5.09 -15.94 3.54
N GLU A 83 -4.15 -15.03 3.30
CA GLU A 83 -2.97 -14.86 4.16
C GLU A 83 -3.29 -14.30 5.54
N ASN A 84 -4.43 -13.61 5.66
CA ASN A 84 -4.93 -13.10 6.93
C ASN A 84 -5.95 -14.06 7.58
N GLY A 85 -6.08 -15.29 7.07
CA GLY A 85 -6.85 -16.37 7.68
C GLY A 85 -8.35 -16.35 7.39
N TYR A 86 -8.80 -15.56 6.40
CA TYR A 86 -10.19 -15.53 5.96
C TYR A 86 -10.49 -16.66 4.97
N GLU A 87 -11.73 -17.12 4.98
CA GLU A 87 -12.22 -18.01 3.92
C GLU A 87 -12.67 -17.23 2.69
N VAL A 88 -12.35 -17.75 1.51
CA VAL A 88 -12.64 -17.09 0.24
C VAL A 88 -13.39 -18.04 -0.69
N MET A 89 -14.52 -17.56 -1.23
CA MET A 89 -15.16 -18.15 -2.39
C MET A 89 -14.90 -17.28 -3.62
N LEU A 90 -14.02 -17.73 -4.51
CA LEU A 90 -13.68 -17.06 -5.76
C LEU A 90 -14.51 -17.65 -6.90
N ILE A 91 -15.32 -16.82 -7.56
CA ILE A 91 -16.25 -17.24 -8.61
C ILE A 91 -15.87 -16.54 -9.92
N ASP A 92 -15.73 -17.28 -11.02
CA ASP A 92 -15.48 -16.74 -12.36
C ASP A 92 -16.36 -17.43 -13.40
N ARG A 93 -16.99 -16.64 -14.27
CA ARG A 93 -17.82 -17.14 -15.38
C ARG A 93 -17.01 -17.92 -16.42
N SER A 94 -15.72 -17.65 -16.51
CA SER A 94 -14.81 -18.27 -17.46
C SER A 94 -14.27 -19.57 -16.88
N ASN A 95 -13.95 -20.53 -17.75
CA ASN A 95 -13.29 -21.78 -17.33
C ASN A 95 -11.83 -21.58 -16.88
N PHE A 96 -11.29 -20.38 -17.03
CA PHE A 96 -9.93 -20.00 -16.68
C PHE A 96 -9.96 -18.64 -15.97
N LEU A 97 -9.05 -18.44 -15.01
CA LEU A 97 -8.91 -17.16 -14.33
C LEU A 97 -8.07 -16.20 -15.17
N GLY A 98 -8.12 -14.91 -14.83
CA GLY A 98 -7.22 -13.89 -15.35
C GLY A 98 -7.88 -12.77 -16.16
N GLY A 99 -9.07 -12.99 -16.72
CA GLY A 99 -9.82 -11.97 -17.47
C GLY A 99 -8.97 -11.22 -18.51
N ASN A 100 -9.20 -9.91 -18.67
CA ASN A 100 -8.34 -9.08 -19.53
C ASN A 100 -6.95 -8.84 -18.92
N SER A 101 -6.79 -8.97 -17.60
CA SER A 101 -5.50 -8.80 -16.93
C SER A 101 -4.45 -9.77 -17.45
N ALA A 102 -4.82 -11.02 -17.75
CA ALA A 102 -3.91 -12.02 -18.34
C ALA A 102 -3.35 -11.62 -19.72
N LYS A 103 -4.05 -10.74 -20.44
CA LYS A 103 -3.64 -10.24 -21.78
C LYS A 103 -2.72 -9.02 -21.70
N ALA A 104 -2.57 -8.40 -20.53
CA ALA A 104 -1.76 -7.20 -20.38
C ALA A 104 -0.28 -7.51 -20.65
N SER A 105 0.35 -6.66 -21.45
CA SER A 105 1.71 -6.90 -21.96
C SER A 105 2.74 -5.90 -21.44
N SER A 106 2.37 -4.63 -21.29
CA SER A 106 3.32 -3.56 -21.02
C SER A 106 3.89 -3.54 -19.60
N GLY A 107 3.08 -3.84 -18.58
CA GLY A 107 3.53 -3.86 -17.18
C GLY A 107 2.58 -3.15 -16.22
N ILE A 108 3.03 -3.02 -14.97
CA ILE A 108 2.34 -2.36 -13.85
C ILE A 108 3.07 -1.08 -13.45
N ASN A 109 2.35 0.01 -13.23
CA ASN A 109 2.98 1.27 -12.81
C ASN A 109 3.29 1.26 -11.31
N GLY A 110 4.44 1.82 -10.93
CA GLY A 110 4.77 2.10 -9.53
C GLY A 110 5.72 3.27 -9.45
N ALA A 111 5.51 4.18 -8.51
CA ALA A 111 6.40 5.31 -8.28
C ALA A 111 7.28 5.07 -7.04
N TYR A 112 8.54 5.47 -7.13
CA TYR A 112 9.55 5.35 -6.08
C TYR A 112 9.79 3.91 -5.57
N THR A 113 9.76 2.94 -6.48
CA THR A 113 10.04 1.53 -6.15
C THR A 113 11.53 1.31 -5.85
N SER A 114 11.84 0.23 -5.14
CA SER A 114 13.23 -0.24 -4.98
C SER A 114 13.93 -0.48 -6.32
N TYR A 115 13.21 -0.94 -7.34
CA TYR A 115 13.73 -1.14 -8.70
C TYR A 115 14.07 0.19 -9.40
N GLN A 116 13.20 1.20 -9.32
CA GLN A 116 13.50 2.54 -9.87
C GLN A 116 14.71 3.17 -9.17
N SER A 117 14.81 2.98 -7.86
CA SER A 117 15.95 3.46 -7.06
C SER A 117 17.27 2.81 -7.51
N ALA A 118 17.25 1.51 -7.80
CA ALA A 118 18.43 0.77 -8.28
C ALA A 118 18.91 1.24 -9.66
N GLU A 119 18.00 1.67 -10.54
CA GLU A 119 18.31 2.24 -11.86
C GLU A 119 18.48 3.77 -11.85
N SER A 120 18.44 4.41 -10.67
CA SER A 120 18.53 5.87 -10.50
C SER A 120 17.47 6.65 -11.31
N VAL A 121 16.27 6.08 -11.46
CA VAL A 121 15.15 6.73 -12.15
C VAL A 121 14.51 7.77 -11.22
N PRO A 122 14.51 9.08 -11.57
CA PRO A 122 13.88 10.11 -10.76
C PRO A 122 12.36 10.08 -10.94
N ASP A 123 11.65 9.60 -9.92
CA ASP A 123 10.19 9.54 -9.90
C ASP A 123 9.65 9.72 -8.49
N SER A 124 8.38 10.11 -8.38
CA SER A 124 7.68 10.31 -7.10
C SER A 124 6.18 10.12 -7.25
N ALA A 125 5.51 9.80 -6.15
CA ALA A 125 4.04 9.70 -6.13
C ALA A 125 3.37 11.02 -6.58
N SER A 126 3.95 12.17 -6.27
CA SER A 126 3.45 13.48 -6.70
C SER A 126 3.59 13.71 -8.22
N GLN A 127 4.70 13.29 -8.83
CA GLN A 127 4.82 13.33 -10.30
C GLN A 127 3.80 12.41 -10.96
N PHE A 128 3.66 11.19 -10.42
CA PHE A 128 2.68 10.25 -10.95
C PHE A 128 1.22 10.72 -10.74
N TYR A 129 0.93 11.38 -9.62
CA TYR A 129 -0.35 12.07 -9.38
C TYR A 129 -0.63 13.10 -10.47
N ASN A 130 0.34 13.99 -10.72
CA ASN A 130 0.22 15.07 -11.72
C ASN A 130 -0.01 14.52 -13.13
N ASP A 131 0.72 13.47 -13.53
CA ASP A 131 0.51 12.81 -14.81
C ASP A 131 -0.91 12.21 -14.89
N THR A 132 -1.36 11.55 -13.82
CA THR A 132 -2.67 10.89 -13.77
C THR A 132 -3.81 11.89 -13.79
N ILE A 133 -3.77 12.96 -12.98
CA ILE A 133 -4.83 13.96 -12.95
C ILE A 133 -4.92 14.71 -14.28
N THR A 134 -3.77 15.09 -14.86
CA THR A 134 -3.71 15.75 -16.17
C THR A 134 -4.30 14.86 -17.25
N SER A 135 -3.93 13.57 -17.27
CA SER A 135 -4.48 12.60 -18.22
C SER A 135 -5.97 12.35 -18.01
N SER A 136 -6.43 12.32 -16.76
CA SER A 136 -7.84 12.04 -16.45
C SER A 136 -8.78 13.17 -16.90
N ASN A 137 -8.26 14.40 -17.01
CA ASN A 137 -9.04 15.62 -17.24
C ASN A 137 -10.23 15.79 -16.26
N ARG A 138 -10.16 15.16 -15.08
CA ARG A 138 -11.19 15.30 -14.05
C ARG A 138 -10.98 16.59 -13.25
N PRO A 139 -12.06 17.20 -12.72
CA PRO A 139 -11.94 18.19 -11.67
C PRO A 139 -11.18 17.63 -10.47
N GLU A 140 -10.29 18.42 -9.88
CA GLU A 140 -9.57 18.07 -8.66
C GLU A 140 -10.45 18.21 -7.40
N ASP A 141 -11.65 17.62 -7.43
CA ASP A 141 -12.52 17.48 -6.26
C ASP A 141 -11.98 16.42 -5.28
N GLU A 142 -12.54 16.39 -4.06
CA GLU A 142 -12.07 15.49 -3.01
C GLU A 142 -12.22 14.02 -3.38
N PHE A 143 -13.28 13.63 -4.10
CA PHE A 143 -13.49 12.26 -4.55
C PHE A 143 -12.35 11.82 -5.49
N THR A 144 -12.08 12.63 -6.52
CA THR A 144 -11.04 12.40 -7.53
C THR A 144 -9.65 12.39 -6.90
N LYS A 145 -9.34 13.40 -6.06
CA LYS A 145 -8.07 13.49 -5.33
C LYS A 145 -7.83 12.25 -4.49
N THR A 146 -8.81 11.83 -3.70
CA THR A 146 -8.66 10.72 -2.76
C THR A 146 -8.40 9.41 -3.50
N LEU A 147 -9.13 9.13 -4.59
CA LEU A 147 -8.94 7.91 -5.37
C LEU A 147 -7.59 7.88 -6.10
N ILE A 148 -7.21 8.97 -6.78
CA ILE A 148 -5.92 9.02 -7.49
C ILE A 148 -4.76 8.99 -6.49
N ARG A 149 -4.84 9.72 -5.37
CA ARG A 149 -3.82 9.68 -4.30
C ARG A 149 -3.68 8.28 -3.74
N ARG A 150 -4.78 7.61 -3.43
CA ARG A 150 -4.77 6.21 -2.99
C ARG A 150 -4.00 5.33 -3.98
N MET A 151 -4.30 5.42 -5.27
CA MET A 151 -3.63 4.61 -6.30
C MET A 151 -2.12 4.89 -6.39
N VAL A 152 -1.71 6.17 -6.44
CA VAL A 152 -0.31 6.54 -6.69
C VAL A 152 0.57 6.45 -5.43
N ASP A 153 0.04 6.80 -4.26
CA ASP A 153 0.77 6.78 -2.99
C ASP A 153 1.02 5.33 -2.53
N ASP A 154 0.07 4.42 -2.75
CA ASP A 154 0.21 2.98 -2.44
C ASP A 154 0.97 2.20 -3.55
N SER A 155 1.34 2.86 -4.65
CA SER A 155 1.82 2.17 -5.86
C SER A 155 3.12 1.41 -5.67
N LYS A 156 4.01 1.92 -4.81
CA LYS A 156 5.25 1.24 -4.44
C LYS A 156 4.97 -0.11 -3.82
N ASP A 157 4.21 -0.11 -2.74
CA ASP A 157 3.91 -1.30 -1.95
C ASP A 157 3.14 -2.31 -2.78
N ALA A 158 2.21 -1.85 -3.63
CA ALA A 158 1.47 -2.71 -4.55
C ALA A 158 2.37 -3.41 -5.57
N VAL A 159 3.32 -2.70 -6.18
CA VAL A 159 4.27 -3.27 -7.14
C VAL A 159 5.20 -4.26 -6.48
N GLU A 160 5.79 -3.91 -5.33
CA GLU A 160 6.68 -4.81 -4.59
C GLU A 160 5.94 -6.06 -4.10
N TRP A 161 4.71 -5.88 -3.61
CA TRP A 161 3.84 -6.98 -3.19
C TRP A 161 3.55 -7.95 -4.35
N ILE A 162 3.11 -7.46 -5.51
CA ILE A 162 2.74 -8.38 -6.60
C ILE A 162 3.97 -9.08 -7.22
N LEU A 163 5.11 -8.40 -7.29
CA LEU A 163 6.35 -8.99 -7.82
C LEU A 163 6.82 -10.15 -6.93
N ASP A 164 6.81 -9.97 -5.61
CA ASP A 164 7.13 -11.00 -4.63
C ASP A 164 6.13 -12.17 -4.70
N ARG A 165 4.84 -11.87 -4.59
CA ARG A 165 3.79 -12.90 -4.43
C ARG A 165 3.48 -13.67 -5.69
N ALA A 166 3.65 -13.06 -6.86
CA ALA A 166 3.59 -13.77 -8.13
C ALA A 166 4.89 -14.53 -8.43
N GLY A 167 5.95 -14.35 -7.63
CA GLY A 167 7.24 -15.02 -7.81
C GLY A 167 7.94 -14.59 -9.09
N ILE A 168 7.94 -13.30 -9.39
CA ILE A 168 8.55 -12.77 -10.62
C ILE A 168 10.07 -12.72 -10.45
N PRO A 169 10.84 -13.41 -11.33
CA PRO A 169 12.29 -13.42 -11.20
C PRO A 169 12.90 -12.09 -11.66
N GLU A 170 13.99 -11.71 -11.00
CA GLU A 170 14.86 -10.63 -11.44
C GLU A 170 15.65 -11.01 -12.72
N PRO A 171 16.09 -10.02 -13.52
CA PRO A 171 15.87 -8.58 -13.35
C PRO A 171 14.44 -8.13 -13.71
N ILE A 172 13.96 -7.08 -13.04
CA ILE A 172 12.71 -6.40 -13.38
C ILE A 172 13.02 -5.26 -14.34
N LEU A 173 12.31 -5.18 -15.47
CA LEU A 173 12.49 -4.12 -16.45
C LEU A 173 11.55 -2.96 -16.14
N ILE A 174 12.05 -1.73 -16.32
CA ILE A 174 11.28 -0.49 -16.16
C ILE A 174 11.21 0.22 -17.51
N GLY A 175 10.00 0.60 -17.92
CA GLY A 175 9.77 1.33 -19.16
C GLY A 175 8.92 2.59 -18.98
N GLN A 176 9.02 3.50 -19.95
CA GLN A 176 8.16 4.67 -20.06
C GLN A 176 7.05 4.41 -21.09
N MET A 177 5.82 4.71 -20.71
CA MET A 177 4.63 4.64 -21.58
C MET A 177 4.15 6.06 -21.94
N GLY A 178 3.19 6.17 -22.86
CA GLY A 178 2.66 7.47 -23.29
C GLY A 178 2.00 8.21 -22.13
N GLY A 179 2.18 9.54 -22.10
CA GLY A 179 1.62 10.42 -21.07
C GLY A 179 2.33 10.44 -19.70
N HIS A 180 3.32 9.56 -19.46
CA HIS A 180 4.11 9.59 -18.22
C HIS A 180 5.33 10.52 -18.33
N SER A 181 5.62 11.25 -17.25
CA SER A 181 6.82 12.08 -17.11
C SER A 181 8.10 11.28 -16.85
N SER A 182 7.97 10.07 -16.29
CA SER A 182 9.09 9.22 -15.87
C SER A 182 8.84 7.74 -16.22
N SER A 183 9.92 6.96 -16.37
CA SER A 183 9.85 5.50 -16.50
C SER A 183 9.33 4.87 -15.21
N ARG A 184 8.16 4.23 -15.25
CA ARG A 184 7.55 3.65 -14.05
C ARG A 184 6.76 2.37 -14.28
N THR A 185 6.78 1.84 -15.50
CA THR A 185 6.05 0.62 -15.85
C THR A 185 6.95 -0.60 -15.70
N HIS A 186 6.72 -1.37 -14.63
CA HIS A 186 7.48 -2.55 -14.23
C HIS A 186 6.97 -3.80 -14.94
N ARG A 187 7.87 -4.64 -15.45
CA ARG A 187 7.53 -5.90 -16.12
C ARG A 187 8.62 -6.96 -15.92
N PRO A 188 8.27 -8.25 -16.01
CA PRO A 188 9.28 -9.31 -16.03
C PRO A 188 10.21 -9.14 -17.25
N GLN A 189 11.45 -9.59 -17.11
CA GLN A 189 12.38 -9.67 -18.24
C GLN A 189 11.86 -10.58 -19.35
N ASN A 190 11.19 -11.68 -18.97
CA ASN A 190 10.70 -12.70 -19.89
C ASN A 190 9.18 -12.88 -19.76
N GLY A 191 8.50 -13.08 -20.89
CA GLY A 191 7.06 -13.26 -20.94
C GLY A 191 6.28 -11.93 -20.92
N LEU A 192 4.95 -12.05 -20.90
CA LEU A 192 4.05 -10.89 -20.80
C LEU A 192 3.69 -10.65 -19.34
N ALA A 193 3.69 -9.39 -18.91
CA ALA A 193 3.50 -9.00 -17.51
C ALA A 193 2.19 -9.56 -16.92
N GLY A 194 1.06 -9.36 -17.60
CA GLY A 194 -0.24 -9.81 -17.15
C GLY A 194 -0.34 -11.32 -16.96
N ALA A 195 0.13 -12.09 -17.95
CA ALA A 195 0.16 -13.55 -17.86
C ALA A 195 1.04 -14.05 -16.71
N ALA A 196 2.20 -13.43 -16.49
CA ALA A 196 3.10 -13.78 -15.40
C ALA A 196 2.46 -13.51 -14.03
N PHE A 197 1.85 -12.34 -13.84
CA PHE A 197 1.16 -11.99 -12.60
C PHE A 197 -0.02 -12.91 -12.30
N ILE A 198 -0.89 -13.15 -13.28
CA ILE A 198 -2.04 -14.04 -13.12
C ILE A 198 -1.58 -15.47 -12.78
N SER A 199 -0.61 -16.01 -13.52
CA SER A 199 -0.12 -17.36 -13.27
C SER A 199 0.52 -17.50 -11.88
N GLY A 200 1.29 -16.50 -11.46
CA GLY A 200 1.92 -16.47 -10.14
C GLY A 200 0.89 -16.40 -9.01
N LEU A 201 -0.06 -15.47 -9.09
CA LEU A 201 -1.10 -15.32 -8.07
C LEU A 201 -2.07 -16.50 -8.05
N GLU A 202 -2.46 -17.07 -9.20
CA GLU A 202 -3.29 -18.28 -9.26
C GLU A 202 -2.59 -19.45 -8.55
N LYS A 203 -1.27 -19.60 -8.75
CA LYS A 203 -0.48 -20.59 -8.02
C LYS A 203 -0.46 -20.31 -6.51
N ALA A 204 -0.26 -19.05 -6.11
CA ALA A 204 -0.20 -18.64 -4.70
C ALA A 204 -1.52 -18.93 -3.98
N VAL A 205 -2.66 -18.45 -4.50
CA VAL A 205 -3.98 -18.71 -3.90
C VAL A 205 -4.33 -20.21 -3.93
N GLY A 206 -3.92 -20.92 -4.99
CA GLY A 206 -4.15 -22.36 -5.13
C GLY A 206 -3.61 -23.20 -3.98
N THR A 207 -2.59 -22.72 -3.25
CA THR A 207 -2.03 -23.42 -2.08
C THR A 207 -3.05 -23.57 -0.94
N TYR A 208 -4.05 -22.69 -0.86
CA TYR A 208 -5.06 -22.68 0.20
C TYR A 208 -6.23 -23.63 -0.05
N THR A 209 -6.40 -24.14 -1.28
CA THR A 209 -7.50 -25.07 -1.64
C THR A 209 -7.45 -26.35 -0.80
N LYS A 210 -6.26 -26.88 -0.53
CA LYS A 210 -6.07 -28.10 0.28
C LYS A 210 -6.51 -27.92 1.74
N SER A 211 -6.39 -26.71 2.27
CA SER A 211 -6.80 -26.38 3.64
C SER A 211 -8.30 -26.15 3.79
N GLY A 212 -9.04 -26.04 2.68
CA GLY A 212 -10.46 -25.66 2.67
C GLY A 212 -10.71 -24.15 2.69
N GLN A 213 -9.71 -23.33 3.04
CA GLN A 213 -9.86 -21.86 3.10
C GLN A 213 -10.21 -21.20 1.76
N LEU A 214 -9.87 -21.82 0.63
CA LEU A 214 -10.22 -21.32 -0.70
C LEU A 214 -11.12 -22.29 -1.45
N THR A 215 -12.29 -21.81 -1.86
CA THR A 215 -13.15 -22.46 -2.86
C THR A 215 -13.11 -21.68 -4.16
N ILE A 216 -12.80 -22.34 -5.28
CA ILE A 216 -12.80 -21.72 -6.62
C ILE A 216 -13.90 -22.35 -7.47
N LYS A 217 -14.76 -21.51 -8.05
CA LYS A 217 -15.83 -21.88 -8.99
C LYS A 217 -15.55 -21.24 -10.34
N LYS A 218 -15.01 -22.01 -11.29
CA LYS A 218 -14.77 -21.59 -12.68
C LYS A 218 -15.94 -22.04 -13.56
N GLY A 219 -16.19 -21.34 -14.66
CA GLY A 219 -17.32 -21.65 -15.55
C GLY A 219 -18.69 -21.35 -14.91
N THR A 220 -18.72 -20.51 -13.87
CA THR A 220 -19.92 -20.21 -13.09
C THR A 220 -20.20 -18.72 -13.12
N ARG A 221 -21.30 -18.33 -13.76
CA ARG A 221 -21.70 -16.93 -13.83
C ARG A 221 -22.52 -16.54 -12.61
N VAL A 222 -22.15 -15.45 -11.94
CA VAL A 222 -23.00 -14.81 -10.92
C VAL A 222 -24.07 -14.00 -11.64
N THR A 223 -25.33 -14.21 -11.29
CA THR A 223 -26.50 -13.62 -11.97
C THR A 223 -27.23 -12.58 -11.13
N GLY A 224 -27.08 -12.66 -9.81
CA GLY A 224 -27.77 -11.81 -8.86
C GLY A 224 -26.99 -11.66 -7.57
N LEU A 225 -27.16 -10.49 -6.96
CA LEU A 225 -26.73 -10.19 -5.61
C LEU A 225 -27.96 -9.66 -4.88
N ASP A 226 -28.25 -10.19 -3.71
CA ASP A 226 -29.37 -9.76 -2.87
C ASP A 226 -28.96 -9.75 -1.39
N LYS A 227 -29.71 -9.01 -0.58
CA LYS A 227 -29.60 -9.07 0.88
C LYS A 227 -30.59 -10.10 1.43
N THR A 228 -30.12 -10.93 2.34
CA THR A 228 -30.97 -11.79 3.16
C THR A 228 -31.64 -10.99 4.28
N GLU A 229 -32.64 -11.58 4.97
CA GLU A 229 -33.34 -10.92 6.07
C GLU A 229 -32.42 -10.51 7.23
N ASP A 230 -31.33 -11.25 7.46
CA ASP A 230 -30.29 -10.98 8.45
C ASP A 230 -29.19 -10.03 7.95
N GLY A 231 -29.34 -9.43 6.76
CA GLY A 231 -28.41 -8.43 6.23
C GLY A 231 -27.12 -9.00 5.61
N MET A 232 -27.00 -10.32 5.49
CA MET A 232 -25.94 -10.98 4.74
C MET A 232 -26.17 -10.87 3.23
N TRP A 233 -25.14 -11.11 2.43
CA TRP A 233 -25.22 -11.14 0.98
C TRP A 233 -25.50 -12.54 0.47
N LYS A 234 -26.59 -12.69 -0.26
CA LYS A 234 -26.87 -13.85 -1.11
C LYS A 234 -26.28 -13.60 -2.50
N VAL A 235 -25.38 -14.47 -2.92
CA VAL A 235 -24.76 -14.47 -4.24
C VAL A 235 -25.38 -15.59 -5.06
N GLU A 236 -26.12 -15.23 -6.12
CA GLU A 236 -26.83 -16.18 -6.98
C GLU A 236 -25.98 -16.56 -8.19
N MET A 237 -25.97 -17.85 -8.53
CA MET A 237 -25.09 -18.41 -9.56
C MET A 237 -25.89 -19.25 -10.56
N GLU A 238 -25.46 -19.23 -11.83
CA GLU A 238 -25.79 -20.24 -12.84
C GLU A 238 -25.03 -21.54 -12.52
N ASP A 239 -25.44 -22.27 -11.47
CA ASP A 239 -24.92 -23.59 -11.08
C ASP A 239 -26.09 -24.54 -10.75
N ASP A 240 -26.14 -25.71 -11.40
CA ASP A 240 -27.17 -26.74 -11.22
C ASP A 240 -27.11 -27.41 -9.82
N SER A 241 -25.98 -27.32 -9.13
CA SER A 241 -25.70 -28.00 -7.84
C SER A 241 -25.81 -27.09 -6.62
N LEU A 242 -25.52 -25.80 -6.77
CA LEU A 242 -25.57 -24.81 -5.70
C LEU A 242 -26.04 -23.46 -6.26
N ALA A 243 -27.35 -23.22 -6.22
CA ALA A 243 -27.95 -22.01 -6.82
C ALA A 243 -27.51 -20.69 -6.16
N SER A 244 -27.06 -20.72 -4.90
CA SER A 244 -26.58 -19.51 -4.20
C SER A 244 -25.68 -19.82 -3.01
N VAL A 245 -24.84 -18.85 -2.62
CA VAL A 245 -24.09 -18.82 -1.37
C VAL A 245 -24.46 -17.58 -0.55
N VAL A 246 -24.36 -17.66 0.77
CA VAL A 246 -24.59 -16.52 1.68
C VAL A 246 -23.29 -16.17 2.41
N VAL A 247 -22.88 -14.90 2.34
CA VAL A 247 -21.64 -14.38 2.89
C VAL A 247 -21.83 -12.99 3.53
N PRO A 248 -21.02 -12.59 4.53
CA PRO A 248 -21.04 -11.24 5.10
C PRO A 248 -20.65 -10.13 4.12
N ALA A 249 -19.77 -10.42 3.16
CA ALA A 249 -19.26 -9.42 2.21
C ALA A 249 -19.04 -10.00 0.81
N VAL A 250 -19.21 -9.14 -0.19
CA VAL A 250 -18.97 -9.44 -1.61
C VAL A 250 -18.03 -8.40 -2.18
N ILE A 251 -16.98 -8.85 -2.87
CA ILE A 251 -16.09 -8.00 -3.66
C ILE A 251 -16.34 -8.24 -5.15
N ILE A 252 -16.83 -7.22 -5.86
CA ILE A 252 -17.05 -7.25 -7.31
C ILE A 252 -15.72 -6.93 -8.02
N CYS A 253 -15.21 -7.90 -8.77
CA CYS A 253 -13.95 -7.84 -9.53
C CYS A 253 -14.16 -8.25 -11.00
N THR A 254 -15.33 -7.93 -11.56
CA THR A 254 -15.84 -8.45 -12.84
C THR A 254 -15.23 -7.80 -14.09
N GLY A 255 -14.38 -6.78 -13.91
CA GLY A 255 -13.89 -5.95 -15.00
C GLY A 255 -14.97 -5.03 -15.60
N GLY A 256 -14.64 -4.44 -16.76
CA GLY A 256 -15.47 -3.43 -17.43
C GLY A 256 -16.55 -3.96 -18.36
N PHE A 257 -16.99 -3.10 -19.27
CA PHE A 257 -18.04 -3.37 -20.26
C PHE A 257 -17.60 -3.15 -21.72
N GLY A 258 -16.28 -3.12 -21.97
CA GLY A 258 -15.70 -2.84 -23.30
C GLY A 258 -15.96 -3.88 -24.39
N ASN A 259 -16.68 -4.96 -24.12
CA ASN A 259 -17.21 -5.87 -25.15
C ASN A 259 -18.71 -6.16 -24.98
N ASP A 260 -19.42 -5.32 -24.21
CA ASP A 260 -20.84 -5.48 -23.97
C ASP A 260 -21.65 -5.04 -25.19
N LYS A 261 -21.91 -5.94 -26.15
CA LYS A 261 -22.70 -5.62 -27.38
C LYS A 261 -24.12 -6.20 -27.36
N GLY A 262 -24.54 -6.73 -26.21
CA GLY A 262 -25.83 -7.42 -26.00
C GLY A 262 -27.07 -6.53 -26.04
N GLY A 263 -28.22 -7.09 -25.66
CA GLY A 263 -29.51 -6.39 -25.64
C GLY A 263 -29.63 -5.31 -24.55
N ASP A 264 -29.11 -5.60 -23.35
CA ASP A 264 -29.05 -4.70 -22.18
C ASP A 264 -27.66 -4.02 -22.05
N SER A 265 -27.05 -3.74 -23.20
CA SER A 265 -25.64 -3.32 -23.28
C SER A 265 -25.41 -1.93 -22.67
N LEU A 266 -24.48 -1.85 -21.73
CA LEU A 266 -23.98 -0.59 -21.18
C LEU A 266 -23.25 0.22 -22.25
N LEU A 267 -22.50 -0.43 -23.14
CA LEU A 267 -21.81 0.27 -24.23
C LEU A 267 -22.79 0.95 -25.20
N LYS A 268 -23.92 0.30 -25.50
CA LYS A 268 -25.02 0.90 -26.29
C LYS A 268 -25.68 2.07 -25.56
N GLU A 269 -25.80 1.97 -24.23
CA GLU A 269 -26.39 3.02 -23.39
C GLU A 269 -25.51 4.28 -23.38
N VAL A 270 -24.18 4.14 -23.26
CA VAL A 270 -23.30 5.26 -22.88
C VAL A 270 -22.37 5.75 -23.99
N ALA A 271 -22.02 4.90 -24.96
CA ALA A 271 -21.11 5.23 -26.07
C ALA A 271 -21.48 4.46 -27.36
N PRO A 272 -22.70 4.66 -27.91
CA PRO A 272 -23.21 3.89 -29.05
C PRO A 272 -22.36 4.05 -30.33
N GLU A 273 -21.67 5.17 -30.50
CA GLU A 273 -20.76 5.42 -31.62
C GLU A 273 -19.56 4.45 -31.65
N LEU A 274 -19.15 3.93 -30.49
CA LEU A 274 -18.01 3.01 -30.37
C LEU A 274 -18.38 1.55 -30.63
N LEU A 275 -19.67 1.21 -30.80
CA LEU A 275 -20.13 -0.17 -31.04
C LEU A 275 -19.57 -0.78 -32.33
N SER A 276 -19.32 0.07 -33.33
CA SER A 276 -18.77 -0.31 -34.63
C SER A 276 -17.30 -0.72 -34.54
N LEU A 277 -16.60 -0.30 -33.49
CA LEU A 277 -15.21 -0.65 -33.28
C LEU A 277 -15.09 -2.11 -32.82
N ALA A 278 -14.07 -2.79 -33.35
CA ALA A 278 -13.59 -4.02 -32.78
C ALA A 278 -13.08 -3.77 -31.35
N SER A 279 -12.98 -4.82 -30.53
CA SER A 279 -12.52 -4.71 -29.14
C SER A 279 -11.27 -5.55 -28.90
N THR A 280 -10.44 -5.17 -27.93
CA THR A 280 -9.34 -6.01 -27.43
C THR A 280 -9.76 -6.86 -26.23
N ASN A 281 -10.94 -6.57 -25.69
CA ASN A 281 -11.51 -7.22 -24.53
C ASN A 281 -12.03 -8.62 -24.86
N GLY A 282 -11.99 -9.53 -23.89
CA GLY A 282 -12.63 -10.83 -24.04
C GLY A 282 -14.16 -10.71 -24.09
N GLU A 283 -14.82 -11.70 -24.69
CA GLU A 283 -16.29 -11.85 -24.72
C GLU A 283 -16.94 -11.84 -23.32
N PHE A 284 -16.15 -12.05 -22.27
CA PHE A 284 -16.60 -11.95 -20.88
C PHE A 284 -16.78 -10.53 -20.34
N THR A 285 -16.29 -9.50 -21.06
CA THR A 285 -16.25 -8.10 -20.59
C THR A 285 -17.57 -7.38 -20.88
N THR A 286 -18.60 -7.78 -20.15
CA THR A 286 -20.01 -7.44 -20.45
C THR A 286 -20.70 -6.57 -19.39
N GLY A 287 -19.94 -6.03 -18.44
CA GLY A 287 -20.47 -5.11 -17.42
C GLY A 287 -21.37 -5.77 -16.37
N ASP A 288 -21.34 -7.11 -16.24
CA ASP A 288 -22.23 -7.87 -15.35
C ASP A 288 -22.25 -7.31 -13.90
N GLY A 289 -21.08 -7.02 -13.32
CA GLY A 289 -20.98 -6.47 -11.96
C GLY A 289 -21.60 -5.07 -11.82
N ILE A 290 -21.39 -4.19 -12.81
CA ILE A 290 -22.01 -2.86 -12.84
C ILE A 290 -23.53 -2.98 -12.93
N LYS A 291 -24.03 -3.84 -13.82
CA LYS A 291 -25.47 -4.10 -14.00
C LYS A 291 -26.11 -4.63 -12.72
N MET A 292 -25.45 -5.56 -12.03
CA MET A 292 -25.94 -6.11 -10.75
C MET A 292 -25.97 -5.05 -9.65
N ALA A 293 -24.89 -4.29 -9.48
CA ALA A 293 -24.82 -3.27 -8.44
C ALA A 293 -25.77 -2.08 -8.69
N ARG A 294 -25.95 -1.64 -9.95
CA ARG A 294 -26.96 -0.61 -10.29
C ARG A 294 -28.38 -1.00 -9.86
N LYS A 295 -28.74 -2.28 -9.98
CA LYS A 295 -30.05 -2.79 -9.53
C LYS A 295 -30.23 -2.69 -8.01
N LEU A 296 -29.12 -2.70 -7.27
CA LEU A 296 -29.08 -2.54 -5.82
C LEU A 296 -29.01 -1.08 -5.36
N GLY A 297 -29.06 -0.12 -6.29
CA GLY A 297 -28.98 1.31 -5.97
C GLY A 297 -27.57 1.89 -5.99
N ALA A 298 -26.55 1.11 -6.36
CA ALA A 298 -25.19 1.63 -6.50
C ALA A 298 -25.12 2.73 -7.56
N ASP A 299 -24.35 3.77 -7.26
CA ASP A 299 -24.05 4.83 -8.21
C ASP A 299 -22.91 4.44 -9.14
N THR A 300 -22.81 5.18 -10.24
CA THR A 300 -21.79 5.01 -11.25
C THR A 300 -21.21 6.36 -11.64
N VAL A 301 -19.91 6.39 -11.91
CA VAL A 301 -19.20 7.59 -12.35
C VAL A 301 -18.54 7.34 -13.71
N ASP A 302 -18.44 8.39 -14.52
CA ASP A 302 -17.70 8.42 -15.78
C ASP A 302 -18.12 7.36 -16.81
N MET A 303 -19.37 6.90 -16.79
CA MET A 303 -19.83 5.77 -17.61
C MET A 303 -19.61 5.97 -19.11
N GLU A 304 -19.69 7.20 -19.61
CA GLU A 304 -19.40 7.59 -20.99
C GLU A 304 -17.90 7.56 -21.35
N MET A 305 -17.01 7.51 -20.36
CA MET A 305 -15.56 7.53 -20.57
C MET A 305 -15.05 6.14 -20.96
N VAL A 306 -15.03 5.88 -22.26
CA VAL A 306 -14.56 4.62 -22.86
C VAL A 306 -13.32 4.88 -23.73
N GLN A 307 -12.21 4.23 -23.40
CA GLN A 307 -10.95 4.43 -24.10
C GLN A 307 -10.84 3.54 -25.34
N VAL A 308 -10.49 4.20 -26.43
CA VAL A 308 -10.00 3.58 -27.66
C VAL A 308 -8.47 3.57 -27.62
N HIS A 309 -7.88 2.41 -27.92
CA HIS A 309 -6.44 2.27 -28.07
C HIS A 309 -6.05 2.45 -29.55
N PRO A 310 -4.97 3.19 -29.88
CA PRO A 310 -4.62 3.48 -31.27
C PRO A 310 -4.14 2.26 -32.05
N THR A 311 -3.52 1.28 -31.39
CA THR A 311 -2.80 0.20 -32.08
C THR A 311 -3.36 -1.21 -31.81
N GLY A 312 -4.57 -1.50 -32.28
CA GLY A 312 -5.06 -2.88 -32.41
C GLY A 312 -4.63 -3.48 -33.75
N PHE A 313 -4.05 -4.68 -33.78
CA PHE A 313 -3.65 -5.30 -35.05
C PHE A 313 -4.87 -5.63 -35.91
N SER A 314 -4.91 -5.10 -37.13
CA SER A 314 -6.01 -5.32 -38.07
C SER A 314 -5.94 -6.72 -38.71
N ASP A 315 -4.73 -7.25 -38.88
CA ASP A 315 -4.50 -8.55 -39.51
C ASP A 315 -4.96 -9.72 -38.63
N VAL A 316 -5.44 -10.78 -39.28
CA VAL A 316 -5.87 -12.01 -38.61
C VAL A 316 -4.62 -12.77 -38.16
N PRO A 317 -4.50 -13.10 -36.86
CA PRO A 317 -3.36 -13.89 -36.40
C PRO A 317 -3.32 -15.26 -37.10
N LYS A 318 -2.12 -15.73 -37.41
CA LYS A 318 -1.91 -17.06 -38.00
C LYS A 318 -2.66 -18.15 -37.22
N GLY A 319 -3.44 -18.96 -37.93
CA GLY A 319 -4.20 -20.08 -37.38
C GLY A 319 -5.56 -19.70 -36.77
N PHE A 320 -6.01 -18.46 -36.95
CA PHE A 320 -7.34 -17.99 -36.55
C PHE A 320 -8.14 -17.59 -37.80
N GLU A 321 -9.45 -17.78 -37.76
CA GLU A 321 -10.38 -17.34 -38.79
C GLU A 321 -11.26 -16.20 -38.25
N VAL A 322 -11.65 -15.27 -39.12
CA VAL A 322 -12.60 -14.21 -38.77
C VAL A 322 -14.00 -14.67 -39.13
N VAL A 323 -14.88 -14.73 -38.13
CA VAL A 323 -16.28 -15.09 -38.32
C VAL A 323 -17.13 -13.84 -38.57
N ASP A 324 -16.84 -12.72 -37.90
CA ASP A 324 -17.47 -11.41 -38.07
C ASP A 324 -16.50 -10.30 -37.65
N GLU A 325 -16.34 -9.28 -38.51
CA GLU A 325 -15.36 -8.19 -38.33
C GLU A 325 -15.75 -7.24 -37.19
N ALA A 326 -17.06 -7.06 -36.91
CA ALA A 326 -17.55 -6.15 -35.88
C ALA A 326 -17.51 -6.74 -34.46
N SER A 327 -17.69 -8.06 -34.32
CA SER A 327 -17.54 -8.78 -33.05
C SER A 327 -16.12 -9.33 -32.82
N ARG A 328 -15.22 -9.11 -33.78
CA ARG A 328 -13.84 -9.59 -33.72
C ARG A 328 -13.10 -9.01 -32.51
N THR A 329 -12.51 -9.88 -31.71
CA THR A 329 -11.50 -9.48 -30.72
C THR A 329 -10.15 -9.33 -31.42
N LEU A 330 -9.57 -8.13 -31.41
CA LEU A 330 -8.25 -7.88 -31.99
C LEU A 330 -7.13 -8.08 -30.95
N ILE A 331 -5.96 -8.49 -31.44
CA ILE A 331 -4.75 -8.53 -30.62
C ILE A 331 -4.20 -7.10 -30.53
N LEU A 332 -3.97 -6.66 -29.31
CA LEU A 332 -3.37 -5.36 -29.04
C LEU A 332 -1.88 -5.38 -29.43
N CYS A 333 -1.44 -4.41 -30.23
CA CYS A 333 -0.03 -4.05 -30.31
C CYS A 333 0.31 -3.20 -29.09
N ALA A 334 1.12 -3.75 -28.20
CA ALA A 334 1.42 -3.15 -26.90
C ALA A 334 2.02 -1.75 -27.03
N GLU A 335 1.61 -0.84 -26.14
CA GLU A 335 2.13 0.53 -26.13
C GLU A 335 3.65 0.60 -25.94
N VAL A 336 4.24 -0.36 -25.21
CA VAL A 336 5.69 -0.50 -25.05
C VAL A 336 6.43 -0.64 -26.39
N VAL A 337 5.77 -1.09 -27.47
CA VAL A 337 6.37 -1.13 -28.81
C VAL A 337 6.59 0.30 -29.35
N ARG A 338 5.63 1.21 -29.16
CA ARG A 338 5.81 2.64 -29.43
C ARG A 338 6.80 3.25 -28.43
N GLY A 339 6.69 2.89 -27.15
CA GLY A 339 7.64 3.25 -26.08
C GLY A 339 9.10 2.95 -26.43
N ALA A 340 9.36 1.82 -27.10
CA ALA A 340 10.68 1.40 -27.57
C ALA A 340 11.19 2.18 -28.81
N GLY A 341 10.33 2.97 -29.45
CA GLY A 341 10.67 3.81 -30.60
C GLY A 341 10.09 3.37 -31.94
N ALA A 342 9.09 2.50 -31.95
CA ALA A 342 8.30 2.25 -33.15
C ALA A 342 7.54 3.52 -33.60
N VAL A 343 7.41 3.69 -34.91
CA VAL A 343 6.73 4.84 -35.52
C VAL A 343 5.42 4.43 -36.18
N LEU A 344 4.48 5.37 -36.27
CA LEU A 344 3.23 5.21 -37.00
C LEU A 344 3.31 5.96 -38.31
N LEU A 345 3.01 5.26 -39.41
CA LEU A 345 3.01 5.81 -40.75
C LEU A 345 1.61 5.78 -41.37
N ASP A 346 1.27 6.87 -42.05
CA ASP A 346 0.11 6.92 -42.94
C ASP A 346 0.34 6.09 -44.21
N ARG A 347 -0.70 5.95 -45.04
CA ARG A 347 -0.63 5.19 -46.28
C ARG A 347 0.41 5.74 -47.25
N GLU A 348 0.77 7.02 -47.17
CA GLU A 348 1.84 7.66 -47.95
C GLU A 348 3.26 7.50 -47.36
N GLY A 349 3.39 6.83 -46.20
CA GLY A 349 4.67 6.55 -45.56
C GLY A 349 5.20 7.70 -44.69
N ASN A 350 4.38 8.69 -44.36
CA ASN A 350 4.74 9.81 -43.51
C ASN A 350 4.33 9.55 -42.05
N ARG A 351 5.14 10.06 -41.11
CA ARG A 351 4.68 10.23 -39.73
C ARG A 351 3.69 11.39 -39.64
N PHE A 352 2.76 11.30 -38.70
CA PHE A 352 1.72 12.32 -38.51
C PHE A 352 1.48 12.70 -37.04
N ILE A 353 2.08 12.00 -36.09
CA ILE A 353 1.91 12.27 -34.65
C ILE A 353 3.15 11.85 -33.87
N ASP A 354 3.37 12.44 -32.70
CA ASP A 354 4.31 11.90 -31.72
C ASP A 354 3.71 10.66 -31.06
N GLU A 355 4.35 9.52 -31.26
CA GLU A 355 3.83 8.20 -30.87
C GLU A 355 3.76 7.99 -29.35
N LEU A 356 4.33 8.90 -28.55
CA LEU A 356 4.24 8.92 -27.08
C LEU A 356 3.19 9.89 -26.52
N GLU A 357 2.37 10.51 -27.38
CA GLU A 357 1.18 11.22 -26.92
C GLU A 357 0.18 10.30 -26.22
N THR A 358 -0.81 10.91 -25.56
CA THR A 358 -1.91 10.16 -24.96
C THR A 358 -2.65 9.33 -26.00
N ARG A 359 -3.25 8.21 -25.58
CA ARG A 359 -4.02 7.33 -26.49
C ARG A 359 -5.13 8.08 -27.20
N LYS A 360 -5.82 8.97 -26.47
CA LYS A 360 -6.83 9.88 -27.02
C LYS A 360 -6.27 10.69 -28.18
N THR A 361 -5.20 11.44 -27.95
CA THR A 361 -4.56 12.29 -28.98
C THR A 361 -4.07 11.50 -30.19
N VAL A 362 -3.44 10.33 -29.98
CA VAL A 362 -2.98 9.49 -31.10
C VAL A 362 -4.17 8.96 -31.91
N THR A 363 -5.23 8.49 -31.24
CA THR A 363 -6.43 8.00 -31.91
C THR A 363 -7.19 9.13 -32.63
N GLU A 364 -7.27 10.33 -32.06
CA GLU A 364 -7.86 11.50 -32.73
C GLU A 364 -7.11 11.84 -34.02
N ALA A 365 -5.78 11.89 -33.99
CA ALA A 365 -4.97 12.12 -35.19
C ALA A 365 -5.18 11.03 -36.27
N MET A 366 -5.34 9.76 -35.85
CA MET A 366 -5.69 8.66 -36.76
C MET A 366 -7.12 8.79 -37.32
N ASN A 367 -8.07 9.33 -36.57
CA ASN A 367 -9.44 9.51 -37.04
C ASN A 367 -9.55 10.70 -38.00
N GLU A 368 -8.83 11.80 -37.74
CA GLU A 368 -8.78 12.99 -38.60
C GLU A 368 -8.23 12.69 -39.99
N LYS A 369 -7.22 11.81 -40.08
CA LYS A 369 -6.67 11.30 -41.33
C LYS A 369 -7.66 10.42 -42.10
N GLY A 370 -8.53 9.68 -41.39
CA GLY A 370 -9.66 8.95 -41.98
C GLY A 370 -9.29 7.71 -42.80
N GLU A 371 -8.07 7.16 -42.64
CA GLU A 371 -7.58 6.03 -43.45
C GLU A 371 -8.03 4.65 -42.93
N GLY A 372 -8.54 4.58 -41.70
CA GLY A 372 -9.00 3.36 -41.04
C GLY A 372 -7.88 2.43 -40.56
N LYS A 373 -6.81 2.24 -41.35
CA LYS A 373 -5.63 1.41 -41.00
C LYS A 373 -4.33 2.16 -41.24
N TYR A 374 -3.36 1.91 -40.38
CA TYR A 374 -2.05 2.56 -40.35
C TYR A 374 -0.94 1.51 -40.25
N THR A 375 0.26 1.88 -40.67
CA THR A 375 1.42 0.98 -40.57
C THR A 375 2.23 1.31 -39.33
N ILE A 376 2.39 0.34 -38.43
CA ILE A 376 3.38 0.43 -37.35
C ILE A 376 4.71 -0.13 -37.85
N VAL A 377 5.80 0.62 -37.64
CA VAL A 377 7.15 0.25 -38.07
C VAL A 377 8.08 0.25 -36.86
N VAL A 378 8.65 -0.91 -36.54
CA VAL A 378 9.59 -1.10 -35.44
C VAL A 378 11.01 -1.14 -35.99
N PRO A 379 11.88 -0.15 -35.69
CA PRO A 379 13.26 -0.15 -36.15
C PRO A 379 14.12 -1.20 -35.43
N PRO A 380 15.30 -1.57 -36.00
CA PRO A 380 16.16 -2.62 -35.44
C PRO A 380 16.49 -2.43 -33.95
N LYS A 381 16.93 -1.23 -33.57
CA LYS A 381 17.29 -0.89 -32.18
C LYS A 381 16.09 -0.97 -31.22
N ALA A 382 14.89 -0.58 -31.68
CA ALA A 382 13.68 -0.72 -30.86
C ALA A 382 13.34 -2.20 -30.66
N ALA A 383 13.41 -3.01 -31.73
CA ALA A 383 13.09 -4.43 -31.70
C ALA A 383 13.93 -5.21 -30.66
N GLU A 384 15.21 -4.85 -30.51
CA GLU A 384 16.13 -5.44 -29.52
C GLU A 384 15.68 -5.23 -28.06
N THR A 385 14.99 -4.12 -27.77
CA THR A 385 14.50 -3.79 -26.41
C THR A 385 13.17 -4.45 -26.06
N VAL A 386 12.44 -4.92 -27.07
CA VAL A 386 11.12 -5.57 -26.93
C VAL A 386 11.07 -6.93 -27.63
N THR A 387 12.18 -7.68 -27.60
CA THR A 387 12.36 -8.98 -28.27
C THR A 387 11.22 -9.97 -28.00
N THR A 388 10.71 -10.06 -26.76
CA THR A 388 9.56 -10.92 -26.43
C THR A 388 8.31 -10.58 -27.25
N HIS A 389 8.04 -9.29 -27.45
CA HIS A 389 6.90 -8.82 -28.24
C HIS A 389 7.12 -9.14 -29.72
N MET A 390 8.34 -8.93 -30.24
CA MET A 390 8.68 -9.27 -31.63
C MET A 390 8.46 -10.76 -31.88
N ASN A 391 8.96 -11.63 -31.00
CA ASN A 391 8.78 -13.07 -31.12
C ASN A 391 7.30 -13.49 -31.11
N ILE A 392 6.49 -12.93 -30.18
CA ILE A 392 5.06 -13.26 -30.07
C ILE A 392 4.29 -12.76 -31.29
N TYR A 393 4.50 -11.51 -31.70
CA TYR A 393 3.73 -10.91 -32.79
C TYR A 393 4.16 -11.45 -34.16
N SER A 394 5.44 -11.71 -34.39
CA SER A 394 5.92 -12.36 -35.61
C SER A 394 5.52 -13.83 -35.69
N GLY A 395 5.54 -14.56 -34.57
CA GLY A 395 5.01 -15.92 -34.52
C GLY A 395 3.52 -16.02 -34.90
N LYS A 396 2.78 -14.91 -34.72
CA LYS A 396 1.38 -14.75 -35.13
C LYS A 396 1.20 -14.08 -36.50
N GLU A 397 2.30 -13.75 -37.19
CA GLU A 397 2.31 -13.03 -38.48
C GLU A 397 1.66 -11.62 -38.42
N LEU A 398 1.59 -11.02 -37.23
CA LEU A 398 1.07 -9.66 -37.02
C LEU A 398 2.14 -8.59 -37.19
N LEU A 399 3.39 -8.94 -36.90
CA LEU A 399 4.57 -8.15 -37.25
C LEU A 399 5.47 -8.97 -38.18
N VAL A 400 5.67 -8.48 -39.39
CA VAL A 400 6.44 -9.17 -40.43
C VAL A 400 7.84 -8.55 -40.49
N PRO A 401 8.92 -9.34 -40.39
CA PRO A 401 10.27 -8.83 -40.59
C PRO A 401 10.51 -8.50 -42.07
N VAL A 402 11.06 -7.32 -42.35
CA VAL A 402 11.38 -6.82 -43.69
C VAL A 402 12.75 -6.13 -43.68
N GLU A 403 13.43 -6.12 -44.83
CA GLU A 403 14.79 -5.57 -44.93
C GLU A 403 14.80 -4.12 -45.43
N GLY A 404 15.26 -3.21 -44.57
CA GLY A 404 15.44 -1.79 -44.84
C GLY A 404 14.16 -1.04 -45.25
N ILE A 405 14.32 0.22 -45.65
CA ILE A 405 13.21 1.07 -46.10
C ILE A 405 12.48 0.51 -47.32
N LYS A 406 13.18 -0.27 -48.16
CA LYS A 406 12.58 -0.91 -49.33
C LYS A 406 11.56 -1.97 -48.92
N GLY A 407 11.89 -2.81 -47.94
CA GLY A 407 10.96 -3.80 -47.41
C GLY A 407 9.74 -3.17 -46.74
N VAL A 408 9.93 -2.03 -46.04
CA VAL A 408 8.82 -1.25 -45.48
C VAL A 408 7.92 -0.71 -46.60
N ALA A 409 8.49 -0.12 -47.65
CA ALA A 409 7.75 0.39 -48.81
C ALA A 409 6.95 -0.72 -49.51
N GLU A 410 7.56 -1.89 -49.73
CA GLU A 410 6.90 -3.05 -50.33
C GLU A 410 5.73 -3.55 -49.47
N TYR A 411 5.88 -3.56 -48.14
CA TYR A 411 4.82 -3.94 -47.22
C TYR A 411 3.62 -2.99 -47.31
N ILE A 412 3.87 -1.68 -47.17
CA ILE A 412 2.82 -0.65 -47.27
C ILE A 412 2.13 -0.74 -48.63
N PHE A 413 2.90 -0.79 -49.72
CA PHE A 413 2.38 -0.86 -51.09
C PHE A 413 1.47 -2.08 -51.29
N LYS A 414 1.88 -3.27 -50.83
CA LYS A 414 1.07 -4.50 -50.93
C LYS A 414 -0.25 -4.41 -50.15
N ARG A 415 -0.29 -3.62 -49.07
CA ARG A 415 -1.46 -3.49 -48.20
C ARG A 415 -2.43 -2.37 -48.61
N ARG A 416 -2.07 -1.54 -49.59
CA ARG A 416 -2.98 -0.57 -50.27
C ARG A 416 -3.99 -1.25 -51.22
N TRP A 417 -4.07 -2.59 -51.22
CA TRP A 417 -4.73 -3.36 -52.27
C TRP A 417 -6.27 -3.33 -52.20
N ASP A 418 -6.82 -2.19 -52.59
CA ASP A 418 -8.12 -2.04 -53.27
C ASP A 418 -8.13 -0.85 -54.27
N GLU A 419 -7.09 0.02 -54.32
CA GLU A 419 -7.24 1.31 -55.04
C GLU A 419 -6.22 1.73 -56.13
N MET A 420 -4.99 1.22 -56.30
CA MET A 420 -4.01 1.92 -57.20
C MET A 420 -2.99 1.05 -57.99
N GLY A 421 -2.41 1.64 -59.05
CA GLY A 421 -1.62 0.99 -60.13
C GLY A 421 -0.08 0.99 -59.96
N MET A 422 0.63 0.27 -60.85
CA MET A 422 2.00 -0.25 -60.65
C MET A 422 3.20 0.74 -60.70
N ASN A 423 4.24 0.38 -59.91
CA ASN A 423 5.67 0.75 -59.89
C ASN A 423 6.10 2.23 -59.73
N THR A 424 5.39 3.22 -60.26
CA THR A 424 5.78 4.63 -60.04
C THR A 424 5.49 5.06 -58.59
N GLU A 425 4.44 4.48 -58.00
CA GLU A 425 4.00 4.76 -56.63
C GLU A 425 4.93 4.18 -55.56
N ILE A 426 5.58 3.03 -55.81
CA ILE A 426 6.50 2.45 -54.82
C ILE A 426 7.79 3.26 -54.70
N ASN A 427 8.28 3.85 -55.80
CA ASN A 427 9.44 4.75 -55.75
C ASN A 427 9.09 6.04 -55.02
N THR A 428 7.90 6.60 -55.25
CA THR A 428 7.40 7.78 -54.53
C THR A 428 7.29 7.49 -53.02
N LEU A 429 6.77 6.32 -52.66
CA LEU A 429 6.72 5.87 -51.27
C LEU A 429 8.11 5.69 -50.67
N LEU A 430 9.06 5.15 -51.43
CA LEU A 430 10.45 4.98 -50.98
C LEU A 430 11.12 6.33 -50.71
N GLU A 431 10.88 7.35 -51.55
CA GLU A 431 11.36 8.71 -51.34
C GLU A 431 10.73 9.35 -50.09
N SER A 432 9.42 9.20 -49.93
CA SER A 432 8.67 9.64 -48.73
C SER A 432 9.24 9.02 -47.44
N LEU A 433 9.44 7.69 -47.45
CA LEU A 433 10.03 6.96 -46.33
C LEU A 433 11.46 7.40 -46.05
N LYS A 434 12.28 7.58 -47.10
CA LYS A 434 13.65 8.05 -46.95
C LYS A 434 13.69 9.43 -46.28
N SER A 435 12.84 10.37 -46.72
CA SER A 435 12.70 11.67 -46.08
C SER A 435 12.31 11.55 -44.60
N THR A 436 11.30 10.72 -44.31
CA THR A 436 10.80 10.46 -42.95
C THR A 436 11.84 9.81 -42.03
N PHE A 437 12.75 9.00 -42.58
CA PHE A 437 13.74 8.25 -41.80
C PHE A 437 15.05 9.02 -41.61
N GLU A 438 15.44 9.85 -42.59
CA GLU A 438 16.67 10.66 -42.53
C GLU A 438 16.48 11.97 -41.76
N SER A 439 15.26 12.52 -41.71
CA SER A 439 14.97 13.83 -41.10
C SER A 439 13.71 13.81 -40.24
N PRO A 440 13.65 14.60 -39.16
CA PRO A 440 12.41 14.80 -38.43
C PRO A 440 11.31 15.33 -39.37
N THR A 441 10.13 14.72 -39.32
CA THR A 441 8.96 15.23 -40.04
C THR A 441 8.59 16.60 -39.51
N GLU A 442 8.51 17.60 -40.39
CA GLU A 442 8.21 18.98 -40.00
C GLU A 442 6.87 19.06 -39.23
N GLY A 443 6.89 19.73 -38.08
CA GLY A 443 5.70 19.89 -37.23
C GLY A 443 5.28 18.65 -36.44
N VAL A 444 6.00 17.52 -36.55
CA VAL A 444 5.67 16.27 -35.82
C VAL A 444 6.80 15.92 -34.85
N PRO A 445 6.67 16.27 -33.55
CA PRO A 445 7.66 15.95 -32.53
C PRO A 445 7.95 14.46 -32.40
N ARG A 446 9.06 14.14 -31.73
CA ARG A 446 9.44 12.76 -31.40
C ARG A 446 10.17 12.71 -30.06
N ARG A 447 9.43 12.48 -28.97
CA ARG A 447 9.98 12.54 -27.60
C ARG A 447 10.96 11.42 -27.25
N ASN A 448 10.88 10.27 -27.92
CA ASN A 448 11.88 9.20 -27.79
C ASN A 448 12.51 8.87 -29.16
N PRO A 449 13.53 9.63 -29.60
CA PRO A 449 14.12 9.43 -30.92
C PRO A 449 14.99 8.17 -30.95
N THR A 450 14.46 7.08 -31.51
CA THR A 450 15.23 5.90 -31.91
C THR A 450 15.71 6.03 -33.35
N ASP A 451 16.96 5.73 -33.65
CA ASP A 451 17.48 5.80 -35.02
C ASP A 451 16.62 4.98 -36.00
N LEU A 452 16.30 5.56 -37.16
CA LEU A 452 15.58 4.91 -38.26
C LEU A 452 16.56 4.67 -39.42
N PRO A 453 17.49 3.70 -39.30
CA PRO A 453 18.50 3.47 -40.34
C PRO A 453 17.87 3.02 -41.66
N LEU A 454 18.43 3.43 -42.80
CA LEU A 454 17.87 3.03 -44.11
C LEU A 454 17.94 1.51 -44.39
N SER A 455 18.81 0.80 -43.67
CA SER A 455 19.07 -0.64 -43.77
C SER A 455 18.94 -1.34 -42.41
N GLY A 456 18.83 -2.67 -42.43
CA GLY A 456 18.61 -3.48 -41.24
C GLY A 456 17.20 -4.04 -41.20
N THR A 457 16.97 -4.99 -40.29
CA THR A 457 15.69 -5.68 -40.19
C THR A 457 14.66 -4.87 -39.42
N TYR A 458 13.63 -4.43 -40.12
CA TYR A 458 12.45 -3.77 -39.57
C TYR A 458 11.35 -4.80 -39.30
N TYR A 459 10.48 -4.52 -38.34
CA TYR A 459 9.23 -5.27 -38.16
C TYR A 459 8.04 -4.36 -38.48
N VAL A 460 7.16 -4.81 -39.35
CA VAL A 460 6.03 -4.00 -39.85
C VAL A 460 4.70 -4.71 -39.67
N GLY A 461 3.66 -3.96 -39.31
CA GLY A 461 2.31 -4.48 -39.10
C GLY A 461 1.22 -3.45 -39.40
N LEU A 462 0.00 -3.91 -39.68
CA LEU A 462 -1.17 -3.04 -39.79
C LEU A 462 -1.89 -2.91 -38.46
N VAL A 463 -2.19 -1.68 -38.09
CA VAL A 463 -2.89 -1.33 -36.85
C VAL A 463 -4.04 -0.37 -37.11
N GLN A 464 -5.04 -0.39 -36.22
CA GLN A 464 -6.20 0.50 -36.25
C GLN A 464 -6.67 0.84 -34.83
N PRO A 465 -7.44 1.94 -34.66
CA PRO A 465 -8.13 2.21 -33.40
C PRO A 465 -9.05 1.06 -33.00
N VAL A 466 -9.04 0.71 -31.71
CA VAL A 466 -9.77 -0.44 -31.16
C VAL A 466 -10.28 -0.14 -29.76
N LEU A 467 -11.51 -0.56 -29.43
CA LEU A 467 -12.06 -0.41 -28.08
C LEU A 467 -11.21 -1.20 -27.07
N HIS A 468 -10.83 -0.57 -25.96
CA HIS A 468 -9.84 -1.15 -25.07
C HIS A 468 -10.19 -1.19 -23.58
N TYR A 469 -10.70 -0.10 -23.00
CA TYR A 469 -10.90 -0.03 -21.55
C TYR A 469 -12.10 0.87 -21.24
N THR A 470 -12.87 0.56 -20.21
CA THR A 470 -13.96 1.43 -19.73
C THR A 470 -13.55 2.08 -18.43
N MET A 471 -13.29 3.40 -18.45
CA MET A 471 -12.88 4.16 -17.26
C MET A 471 -14.05 4.44 -16.34
N GLY A 472 -15.26 4.45 -16.90
CA GLY A 472 -16.50 4.50 -16.14
C GLY A 472 -16.84 3.19 -15.46
N GLY A 473 -17.49 3.29 -14.32
CA GLY A 473 -17.90 2.14 -13.53
C GLY A 473 -18.58 2.53 -12.23
N LEU A 474 -18.58 1.61 -11.26
CA LEU A 474 -19.15 1.83 -9.94
C LEU A 474 -18.43 2.96 -9.20
N ALA A 475 -19.21 3.82 -8.55
CA ALA A 475 -18.69 4.78 -7.59
C ALA A 475 -18.17 4.02 -6.37
N VAL A 476 -16.92 4.28 -5.97
CA VAL A 476 -16.30 3.67 -4.79
C VAL A 476 -15.53 4.69 -3.96
N ASN A 477 -15.41 4.45 -2.66
CA ASN A 477 -14.44 5.19 -1.84
C ASN A 477 -13.02 4.62 -1.97
N ALA A 478 -12.03 5.29 -1.37
CA ALA A 478 -10.63 4.90 -1.43
C ALA A 478 -10.28 3.57 -0.71
N ASP A 479 -11.24 2.97 -0.02
CA ASP A 479 -11.11 1.68 0.64
C ASP A 479 -11.91 0.58 -0.10
N GLY A 480 -12.44 0.89 -1.29
CA GLY A 480 -13.12 -0.05 -2.19
C GLY A 480 -14.59 -0.28 -1.90
N HIS A 481 -15.21 0.46 -0.97
CA HIS A 481 -16.65 0.33 -0.70
C HIS A 481 -17.47 0.93 -1.84
N VAL A 482 -18.49 0.21 -2.31
CA VAL A 482 -19.43 0.71 -3.32
C VAL A 482 -20.33 1.76 -2.70
N LEU A 483 -20.52 2.87 -3.42
CA LEU A 483 -21.36 3.98 -3.00
C LEU A 483 -22.73 3.92 -3.70
N ASP A 484 -23.78 4.33 -2.99
CA ASP A 484 -25.08 4.62 -3.59
C ASP A 484 -25.14 6.05 -4.16
N LYS A 485 -26.32 6.44 -4.67
CA LYS A 485 -26.54 7.74 -5.33
C LYS A 485 -26.50 8.93 -4.38
N GLU A 486 -26.62 8.67 -3.09
CA GLU A 486 -26.51 9.65 -2.02
C GLU A 486 -25.05 9.80 -1.56
N GLY A 487 -24.15 8.93 -2.04
CA GLY A 487 -22.74 8.89 -1.68
C GLY A 487 -22.47 8.09 -0.40
N ASP A 488 -23.47 7.35 0.10
CA ASP A 488 -23.35 6.48 1.27
C ASP A 488 -22.83 5.10 0.85
N ILE A 489 -22.15 4.42 1.78
CA ILE A 489 -21.61 3.08 1.54
C ILE A 489 -22.75 2.07 1.52
N ILE A 490 -22.77 1.19 0.51
CA ILE A 490 -23.60 -0.02 0.50
C ILE A 490 -22.92 -1.09 1.38
N PRO A 491 -23.43 -1.41 2.58
CA PRO A 491 -22.68 -2.19 3.55
C PRO A 491 -22.40 -3.63 3.10
N GLY A 492 -21.13 -4.01 3.14
CA GLY A 492 -20.67 -5.33 2.69
C GLY A 492 -20.47 -5.47 1.18
N LEU A 493 -20.73 -4.42 0.39
CA LEU A 493 -20.49 -4.43 -1.05
C LEU A 493 -19.24 -3.63 -1.39
N LEU A 494 -18.25 -4.30 -1.97
CA LEU A 494 -16.99 -3.71 -2.37
C LEU A 494 -16.74 -3.96 -3.86
N ALA A 495 -15.84 -3.19 -4.45
CA ALA A 495 -15.44 -3.34 -5.84
C ALA A 495 -13.97 -2.95 -6.06
N ALA A 496 -13.32 -3.60 -7.02
CA ALA A 496 -11.90 -3.34 -7.36
C ALA A 496 -11.54 -3.67 -8.82
N GLY A 497 -10.65 -2.86 -9.40
CA GLY A 497 -10.24 -2.96 -10.81
C GLY A 497 -11.24 -2.30 -11.76
N GLU A 498 -11.16 -2.55 -13.07
CA GLU A 498 -11.93 -1.86 -14.14
C GLU A 498 -13.47 -1.78 -13.96
N VAL A 499 -14.05 -2.49 -13.00
CA VAL A 499 -15.45 -2.33 -12.64
C VAL A 499 -15.75 -0.98 -11.93
N MET A 500 -14.73 -0.33 -11.34
CA MET A 500 -14.87 0.98 -10.68
C MET A 500 -14.63 2.14 -11.64
N GLY A 501 -15.24 3.29 -11.34
CA GLY A 501 -14.98 4.55 -12.03
C GLY A 501 -14.25 5.59 -11.17
N GLY A 502 -13.83 6.69 -11.79
CA GLY A 502 -13.38 7.90 -11.09
C GLY A 502 -11.86 8.09 -10.99
N VAL A 503 -11.06 7.03 -11.13
CA VAL A 503 -9.58 7.15 -11.09
C VAL A 503 -9.03 7.70 -12.40
N HIS A 504 -9.56 7.23 -13.54
CA HIS A 504 -8.90 7.41 -14.83
C HIS A 504 -9.53 8.48 -15.73
N GLY A 505 -10.75 8.95 -15.39
CA GLY A 505 -11.45 9.99 -16.16
C GLY A 505 -11.50 9.72 -17.66
N GLU A 506 -11.23 10.76 -18.46
CA GLU A 506 -11.26 10.71 -19.93
C GLU A 506 -10.17 9.84 -20.55
N ASN A 507 -9.03 9.66 -19.88
CA ASN A 507 -7.93 8.88 -20.44
C ASN A 507 -7.09 8.20 -19.36
N ARG A 508 -7.12 6.87 -19.38
CA ARG A 508 -6.23 6.02 -18.59
C ARG A 508 -4.82 5.97 -19.17
N LEU A 509 -3.81 6.19 -18.34
CA LEU A 509 -2.40 6.01 -18.68
C LEU A 509 -2.02 4.51 -18.84
N GLY A 510 -1.11 4.22 -19.76
CA GLY A 510 -0.56 2.87 -19.95
C GLY A 510 0.05 2.31 -18.66
N GLY A 511 -0.26 1.07 -18.30
CA GLY A 511 0.20 0.41 -17.06
C GLY A 511 -0.66 0.65 -15.80
N SER A 512 -1.45 1.73 -15.75
CA SER A 512 -2.22 2.08 -14.55
C SER A 512 -3.40 1.14 -14.28
N SER A 513 -3.89 0.40 -15.28
CA SER A 513 -4.97 -0.58 -15.07
C SER A 513 -4.54 -1.78 -14.22
N LEU A 514 -3.29 -2.23 -14.34
CA LEU A 514 -2.79 -3.31 -13.48
C LEU A 514 -2.55 -2.79 -12.06
N LEU A 515 -2.09 -1.54 -11.94
CA LEU A 515 -1.87 -0.91 -10.64
C LEU A 515 -3.19 -0.74 -9.87
N ASP A 516 -4.22 -0.19 -10.51
CA ASP A 516 -5.57 -0.08 -9.99
C ASP A 516 -6.06 -1.44 -9.45
N CYS A 517 -5.99 -2.49 -10.26
CA CYS A 517 -6.39 -3.83 -9.84
C CYS A 517 -5.70 -4.30 -8.56
N VAL A 518 -4.41 -4.00 -8.39
CA VAL A 518 -3.65 -4.45 -7.21
C VAL A 518 -3.93 -3.57 -6.00
N VAL A 519 -3.85 -2.24 -6.13
CA VAL A 519 -4.09 -1.30 -5.02
C VAL A 519 -5.51 -1.46 -4.49
N PHE A 520 -6.52 -1.34 -5.36
CA PHE A 520 -7.91 -1.43 -4.92
C PHE A 520 -8.31 -2.87 -4.57
N GLY A 521 -7.65 -3.89 -5.15
CA GLY A 521 -7.82 -5.27 -4.71
C GLY A 521 -7.32 -5.50 -3.28
N LEU A 522 -6.15 -4.96 -2.93
CA LEU A 522 -5.63 -5.00 -1.55
C LEU A 522 -6.55 -4.24 -0.60
N ARG A 523 -7.01 -3.05 -0.99
CA ARG A 523 -7.91 -2.22 -0.17
C ARG A 523 -9.27 -2.87 0.04
N ALA A 524 -9.89 -3.41 -1.00
CA ALA A 524 -11.15 -4.13 -0.89
C ALA A 524 -11.02 -5.40 -0.03
N GLY A 525 -9.93 -6.15 -0.18
CA GLY A 525 -9.63 -7.29 0.70
C GLY A 525 -9.51 -6.89 2.18
N GLN A 526 -8.75 -5.83 2.47
CA GLN A 526 -8.58 -5.27 3.81
C GLN A 526 -9.92 -4.85 4.44
N SER A 527 -10.71 -4.09 3.68
CA SER A 527 -12.02 -3.62 4.10
C SER A 527 -12.97 -4.78 4.35
N ALA A 528 -13.06 -5.75 3.42
CA ALA A 528 -13.91 -6.92 3.56
C ALA A 528 -13.60 -7.74 4.82
N GLY A 529 -12.31 -7.94 5.13
CA GLY A 529 -11.88 -8.62 6.36
C GLY A 529 -12.26 -7.88 7.64
N SER A 530 -12.42 -6.56 7.60
CA SER A 530 -12.76 -5.74 8.77
C SER A 530 -14.27 -5.64 9.06
N LEU A 531 -15.13 -6.07 8.14
CA LEU A 531 -16.59 -5.88 8.20
C LEU A 531 -17.33 -6.74 9.23
N GLU A 532 -16.66 -7.71 9.86
CA GLU A 532 -17.21 -8.44 11.02
C GLU A 532 -17.49 -7.54 12.26
N LYS A 533 -17.22 -6.23 12.19
CA LYS A 533 -17.34 -5.30 13.33
C LYS A 533 -18.27 -4.09 13.13
N VAL A 534 -19.05 -4.00 12.04
CA VAL A 534 -19.86 -2.80 11.74
C VAL A 534 -21.36 -3.09 11.72
N ASP A 535 -22.05 -2.71 12.81
CA ASP A 535 -23.50 -2.53 12.84
C ASP A 535 -23.85 -1.05 12.56
N LYS A 536 -24.56 -0.83 11.44
CA LYS A 536 -25.29 0.38 10.99
C LYS A 536 -24.54 1.72 10.82
N TRP A 537 -24.53 2.20 9.58
CA TRP A 537 -24.18 3.56 9.14
C TRP A 537 -25.40 4.51 9.27
N ASP A 538 -25.23 5.69 9.86
CA ASP A 538 -26.30 6.68 10.14
C ASP A 538 -26.20 7.98 9.30
N GLY A 539 -25.95 7.83 8.00
CA GLY A 539 -26.61 8.59 6.93
C GLY A 539 -26.63 10.12 6.98
N THR A 540 -25.66 10.83 7.58
CA THR A 540 -25.58 12.29 7.41
C THR A 540 -24.16 12.80 7.20
N ASN A 541 -23.82 13.03 5.93
CA ASN A 541 -22.70 13.86 5.51
C ASN A 541 -23.13 15.33 5.54
N ARG A 542 -22.42 16.21 6.28
CA ARG A 542 -22.47 17.66 6.03
C ARG A 542 -21.08 18.28 6.05
N SER A 543 -20.77 18.88 4.91
CA SER A 543 -19.59 19.65 4.56
C SER A 543 -19.42 20.96 5.34
N LEU A 544 -18.18 21.45 5.33
CA LEU A 544 -17.73 22.72 5.85
C LEU A 544 -18.24 23.93 5.02
N GLY A 545 -19.08 24.77 5.63
CA GLY A 545 -18.97 26.25 5.64
C GLY A 545 -19.54 27.11 4.48
N SER A 546 -20.62 27.87 4.72
CA SER A 546 -20.57 29.34 4.94
C SER A 546 -21.95 30.05 4.90
N ILE A 547 -22.22 30.81 5.98
CA ILE A 547 -22.89 32.11 6.16
C ILE A 547 -24.10 32.49 5.26
N ALA A 548 -25.28 32.65 5.87
CA ALA A 548 -26.11 33.85 5.73
C ALA A 548 -27.22 34.00 6.81
N THR A 549 -27.16 35.15 7.49
CA THR A 549 -28.25 35.96 8.10
C THR A 549 -28.99 35.53 9.36
N GLY A 550 -28.87 36.37 10.41
CA GLY A 550 -30.05 36.87 11.13
C GLY A 550 -30.24 36.42 12.57
N ALA A 551 -29.67 37.20 13.49
CA ALA A 551 -29.91 37.31 14.93
C ALA A 551 -31.26 36.78 15.50
N GLY A 552 -31.18 36.16 16.69
CA GLY A 552 -32.24 36.29 17.69
C GLY A 552 -32.55 35.05 18.54
N THR A 553 -32.03 35.06 19.77
CA THR A 553 -32.67 34.56 21.00
C THR A 553 -32.99 33.07 21.18
N GLY A 554 -32.31 32.47 22.17
CA GLY A 554 -33.00 31.72 23.23
C GLY A 554 -32.98 30.19 23.16
N ALA A 555 -32.55 29.60 24.29
CA ALA A 555 -32.83 28.25 24.80
C ALA A 555 -31.86 27.10 24.43
N SER A 556 -31.17 26.65 25.48
CA SER A 556 -30.52 25.35 25.68
C SER A 556 -31.34 24.16 25.17
N THR A 557 -30.71 23.27 24.41
CA THR A 557 -31.02 21.84 24.37
C THR A 557 -29.73 21.02 24.47
N SER A 558 -29.64 20.29 25.57
CA SER A 558 -28.56 19.44 26.03
C SER A 558 -28.34 18.19 25.16
N GLY A 559 -27.11 18.00 24.64
CA GLY A 559 -26.58 16.67 24.38
C GLY A 559 -26.22 16.00 25.71
N LYS A 560 -26.59 14.73 25.91
CA LYS A 560 -26.27 14.00 27.15
C LYS A 560 -24.77 13.69 27.20
N ARG A 561 -24.12 14.07 28.31
CA ARG A 561 -22.68 13.85 28.56
C ARG A 561 -22.38 12.35 28.72
N LYS A 562 -21.21 11.91 28.23
CA LYS A 562 -20.71 10.52 28.27
C LYS A 562 -19.81 10.34 29.47
N HIS A 563 -20.06 9.35 30.30
CA HIS A 563 -19.41 9.26 31.60
C HIS A 563 -18.64 7.97 31.80
N VAL A 564 -17.54 8.05 32.55
CA VAL A 564 -16.79 6.91 33.06
C VAL A 564 -16.72 7.08 34.57
N GLU A 565 -17.24 6.11 35.31
CA GLU A 565 -17.07 6.05 36.77
C GLU A 565 -15.84 5.21 37.11
N ILE A 566 -14.87 5.76 37.83
CA ILE A 566 -13.71 5.01 38.31
C ILE A 566 -13.46 5.39 39.77
N ASN A 567 -13.36 4.39 40.66
CA ASN A 567 -13.17 4.55 42.10
C ASN A 567 -14.23 5.46 42.78
N GLY A 568 -15.50 5.35 42.38
CA GLY A 568 -16.61 6.13 42.96
C GLY A 568 -16.64 7.60 42.55
N LYS A 569 -15.88 7.99 41.51
CA LYS A 569 -15.89 9.32 40.90
C LYS A 569 -16.28 9.24 39.44
N ILE A 570 -17.07 10.20 38.96
CA ILE A 570 -17.62 10.22 37.61
C ILE A 570 -16.85 11.23 36.75
N TYR A 571 -16.49 10.82 35.53
CA TYR A 571 -15.70 11.61 34.58
C TYR A 571 -16.43 11.75 33.25
N ASP A 572 -16.63 12.97 32.77
CA ASP A 572 -17.06 13.27 31.41
C ASP A 572 -15.94 12.97 30.42
N VAL A 573 -16.18 12.09 29.47
CA VAL A 573 -15.22 11.72 28.41
C VAL A 573 -15.72 12.10 27.02
N THR A 574 -16.77 12.92 26.92
CA THR A 574 -17.47 13.23 25.66
C THR A 574 -16.55 13.77 24.58
N ASP A 575 -15.62 14.66 24.94
CA ASP A 575 -14.68 15.26 23.98
C ASP A 575 -13.39 14.45 23.82
N PHE A 576 -13.03 13.65 24.82
CA PHE A 576 -11.90 12.72 24.75
C PHE A 576 -12.13 11.61 23.73
N ILE A 577 -13.35 11.06 23.65
CA ILE A 577 -13.68 9.97 22.70
C ILE A 577 -13.48 10.43 21.25
N LYS A 578 -13.86 11.68 20.94
CA LYS A 578 -13.72 12.27 19.60
C LYS A 578 -12.25 12.39 19.17
N THR A 579 -11.35 12.51 20.14
CA THR A 579 -9.92 12.75 19.92
C THR A 579 -9.05 11.55 20.29
N HIS A 580 -9.67 10.39 20.54
CA HIS A 580 -9.00 9.19 20.99
C HIS A 580 -8.16 8.54 19.85
N PRO A 581 -6.88 8.18 20.08
CA PRO A 581 -5.96 7.72 19.02
C PRO A 581 -6.30 6.34 18.41
N GLY A 582 -7.25 5.60 18.97
CA GLY A 582 -7.79 4.37 18.39
C GLY A 582 -8.83 4.58 17.29
N GLY A 583 -9.08 5.84 16.89
CA GLY A 583 -10.20 6.21 16.03
C GLY A 583 -11.50 6.43 16.83
N ALA A 584 -12.50 7.06 16.22
CA ALA A 584 -13.80 7.27 16.84
C ALA A 584 -14.48 5.91 17.05
N ILE A 585 -14.64 5.51 18.32
CA ILE A 585 -15.43 4.33 18.69
C ILE A 585 -16.88 4.78 18.80
N SER A 586 -17.83 4.03 18.22
CA SER A 586 -19.26 4.30 18.42
C SER A 586 -19.62 4.12 19.91
N VAL A 587 -20.13 5.20 20.50
CA VAL A 587 -20.49 5.33 21.91
C VAL A 587 -21.78 6.13 21.99
N GLU A 588 -22.81 5.54 22.60
CA GLU A 588 -24.15 6.14 22.71
C GLU A 588 -24.14 7.39 23.61
N ASP A 589 -24.99 8.38 23.30
CA ASP A 589 -25.08 9.61 24.10
C ASP A 589 -25.71 9.33 25.49
N GLY A 590 -24.90 9.52 26.54
CA GLY A 590 -25.26 9.20 27.92
C GLY A 590 -24.79 7.83 28.43
N GLU A 591 -24.05 7.06 27.61
CA GLU A 591 -23.51 5.75 27.99
C GLU A 591 -22.49 5.86 29.15
N VAL A 592 -22.58 4.94 30.13
CA VAL A 592 -21.59 4.78 31.20
C VAL A 592 -20.53 3.79 30.74
N LEU A 593 -19.35 4.29 30.43
CA LEU A 593 -18.31 3.57 29.70
C LEU A 593 -17.24 2.92 30.57
N THR A 594 -17.44 2.90 31.89
CA THR A 594 -16.47 2.40 32.89
C THR A 594 -15.84 1.08 32.49
N GLY A 595 -16.65 0.07 32.16
CA GLY A 595 -16.14 -1.25 31.80
C GLY A 595 -15.29 -1.25 30.53
N ARG A 596 -15.75 -0.54 29.48
CA ARG A 596 -15.04 -0.42 28.19
C ARG A 596 -13.74 0.37 28.33
N PHE A 597 -13.77 1.46 29.08
CA PHE A 597 -12.61 2.29 29.37
C PHE A 597 -11.55 1.50 30.16
N THR A 598 -11.97 0.79 31.21
CA THR A 598 -11.07 -0.05 32.03
C THR A 598 -10.52 -1.24 31.25
N HIS A 599 -11.31 -1.83 30.35
CA HIS A 599 -10.85 -2.91 29.47
C HIS A 599 -9.81 -2.44 28.43
N ALA A 600 -10.05 -1.28 27.80
CA ALA A 600 -9.18 -0.74 26.75
C ALA A 600 -7.90 -0.10 27.30
N HIS A 601 -7.95 0.45 28.52
CA HIS A 601 -6.87 1.25 29.08
C HIS A 601 -6.30 0.69 30.38
N GLY A 602 -6.87 -0.38 30.94
CA GLY A 602 -6.50 -0.90 32.25
C GLY A 602 -6.72 0.14 33.35
N ASN A 603 -5.89 0.08 34.40
CA ASN A 603 -5.83 1.10 35.46
C ASN A 603 -4.93 2.29 35.06
N ASN A 604 -4.93 2.70 33.79
CA ASN A 604 -4.06 3.79 33.35
C ASN A 604 -4.66 5.16 33.70
N TRP A 605 -4.39 5.59 34.94
CA TRP A 605 -4.91 6.83 35.54
C TRP A 605 -4.50 8.11 34.81
N SER A 606 -3.39 8.09 34.07
CA SER A 606 -2.86 9.26 33.35
C SER A 606 -3.76 9.77 32.22
N LEU A 607 -4.73 8.96 31.76
CA LEU A 607 -5.69 9.38 30.75
C LEU A 607 -6.71 10.39 31.29
N LEU A 608 -7.05 10.32 32.58
CA LEU A 608 -7.98 11.24 33.25
C LEU A 608 -7.37 12.63 33.51
N ASP A 609 -6.08 12.80 33.22
CA ASP A 609 -5.37 14.08 33.30
C ASP A 609 -5.39 14.87 31.97
N ARG A 610 -6.15 14.39 30.98
CA ARG A 610 -6.35 15.10 29.71
C ARG A 610 -7.43 16.16 29.84
N ASP A 611 -7.19 17.35 29.29
CA ASP A 611 -8.11 18.49 29.31
C ASP A 611 -9.51 18.19 28.74
N SER A 612 -9.61 17.16 27.88
CA SER A 612 -10.86 16.68 27.27
C SER A 612 -11.66 15.71 28.17
N ILE A 613 -11.17 15.40 29.38
CA ILE A 613 -11.85 14.57 30.38
C ILE A 613 -12.06 15.39 31.65
N GLN A 614 -13.31 15.54 32.10
CA GLN A 614 -13.65 16.41 33.24
C GLN A 614 -14.31 15.62 34.36
N GLU A 615 -13.90 15.80 35.62
CA GLU A 615 -14.60 15.17 36.75
C GLU A 615 -15.95 15.88 36.99
N ILE A 616 -17.01 15.12 37.30
CA ILE A 616 -18.34 15.65 37.59
C ILE A 616 -18.74 15.26 39.02
N ALA A 617 -19.28 16.22 39.77
CA ALA A 617 -19.85 15.99 41.09
C ALA A 617 -21.17 15.21 41.02
N GLU A 618 -21.61 14.62 42.14
CA GLU A 618 -22.92 13.95 42.24
C GLU A 618 -24.10 14.88 41.88
N SER A 619 -23.92 16.21 42.01
CA SER A 619 -24.91 17.23 41.61
C SER A 619 -24.99 17.47 40.08
N GLY A 620 -24.11 16.87 39.28
CA GLY A 620 -24.03 17.07 37.83
C GLY A 620 -23.20 18.28 37.38
N GLU A 621 -22.67 19.06 38.31
CA GLU A 621 -21.74 20.16 38.01
C GLU A 621 -20.32 19.64 37.75
N VAL A 622 -19.64 20.22 36.77
CA VAL A 622 -18.23 19.91 36.49
C VAL A 622 -17.40 20.36 37.68
N ILE A 623 -16.66 19.44 38.28
CA ILE A 623 -15.66 19.78 39.28
C ILE A 623 -14.47 20.36 38.49
N GLU A 624 -14.29 21.68 38.56
CA GLU A 624 -13.07 22.32 38.08
C GLU A 624 -11.88 21.76 38.86
N ARG A 625 -11.18 20.80 38.24
CA ARG A 625 -9.84 20.43 38.67
C ARG A 625 -8.94 21.63 38.39
N GLU A 626 -8.10 22.01 39.34
CA GLU A 626 -7.00 22.93 39.05
C GLU A 626 -6.25 22.39 37.83
N LYS A 627 -6.30 23.11 36.69
CA LYS A 627 -5.55 22.81 35.47
C LYS A 627 -4.06 22.97 35.75
N LYS A 628 -3.48 22.03 36.46
CA LYS A 628 -2.13 22.19 37.01
C LYS A 628 -1.00 21.83 36.05
N PHE A 629 -1.28 21.54 34.77
CA PHE A 629 -0.21 21.11 33.86
C PHE A 629 -0.03 21.92 32.57
N TYR A 630 -1.05 22.60 32.04
CA TYR A 630 -0.93 23.24 30.72
C TYR A 630 -1.13 24.76 30.69
N GLU A 631 -1.69 25.37 31.73
CA GLU A 631 -1.75 26.84 31.83
C GLU A 631 -0.38 27.44 32.21
N ASP A 632 0.44 26.70 32.98
CA ASP A 632 1.79 27.16 33.39
C ASP A 632 2.81 27.21 32.24
N TYR A 633 2.54 26.60 31.07
CA TYR A 633 3.49 26.51 29.95
C TYR A 633 3.06 27.24 28.66
N GLY A 634 2.01 28.08 28.75
CA GLY A 634 1.79 29.21 27.82
C GLY A 634 1.34 28.90 26.39
N SER A 635 0.78 27.73 26.08
CA SER A 635 0.24 27.47 24.73
C SER A 635 -1.29 27.45 24.69
N VAL A 636 -1.88 28.48 24.09
CA VAL A 636 -3.33 28.56 23.82
C VAL A 636 -3.69 27.64 22.65
N GLY A 637 -4.50 26.60 22.91
CA GLY A 637 -5.37 25.96 21.91
C GLY A 637 -4.80 24.90 20.96
N GLY A 638 -3.70 24.19 21.28
CA GLY A 638 -3.15 23.12 20.43
C GLY A 638 -3.24 21.71 21.04
N SER A 639 -3.36 20.67 20.19
CA SER A 639 -3.29 19.26 20.63
C SER A 639 -1.91 18.90 21.20
N TRP A 640 -1.77 17.85 22.03
CA TRP A 640 -0.46 17.39 22.53
C TRP A 640 0.57 17.16 21.40
N ARG A 641 0.13 16.63 20.25
CA ARG A 641 0.98 16.45 19.05
C ARG A 641 1.47 17.77 18.50
N GLU A 642 0.62 18.78 18.53
CA GLU A 642 0.95 20.12 18.09
C GLU A 642 1.88 20.82 19.10
N PHE A 643 1.63 20.67 20.40
CA PHE A 643 2.50 21.18 21.46
C PHE A 643 3.91 20.59 21.35
N ILE A 644 4.03 19.26 21.35
CA ILE A 644 5.35 18.61 21.21
C ILE A 644 5.99 18.93 19.85
N GLY A 645 5.20 19.09 18.79
CA GLY A 645 5.68 19.48 17.47
C GLY A 645 6.29 20.88 17.46
N ARG A 646 5.58 21.89 17.99
CA ARG A 646 6.09 23.26 18.09
C ARG A 646 7.35 23.32 18.97
N ARG A 647 7.36 22.60 20.10
CA ARG A 647 8.52 22.55 21.01
C ARG A 647 9.71 21.79 20.41
N ALA A 648 9.46 20.71 19.67
CA ALA A 648 10.47 19.96 18.95
C ALA A 648 11.16 20.82 17.89
N TRP A 649 10.39 21.55 17.08
CA TRP A 649 10.96 22.48 16.11
C TRP A 649 11.73 23.61 16.78
N PHE A 650 11.21 24.16 17.88
CA PHE A 650 11.94 25.14 18.67
C PHE A 650 13.29 24.59 19.15
N VAL A 651 13.33 23.36 19.68
CA VAL A 651 14.57 22.72 20.13
C VAL A 651 15.55 22.51 18.98
N LEU A 652 15.11 21.91 17.86
CA LEU A 652 15.97 21.67 16.69
C LEU A 652 16.54 22.96 16.12
N HIS A 653 15.71 23.99 15.93
CA HIS A 653 16.16 25.31 15.46
C HIS A 653 17.07 26.01 16.48
N SER A 654 16.87 25.79 17.78
CA SER A 654 17.79 26.32 18.81
C SER A 654 19.16 25.64 18.79
N PHE A 655 19.20 24.32 18.58
CA PHE A 655 20.45 23.58 18.38
C PHE A 655 21.20 24.07 17.15
N ALA A 656 20.49 24.29 16.04
CA ALA A 656 21.06 24.92 14.84
C ALA A 656 21.59 26.33 15.14
N ALA A 657 20.78 27.21 15.72
CA ALA A 657 21.13 28.61 15.96
C ALA A 657 22.32 28.80 16.93
N LYS A 658 22.55 27.85 17.86
CA LYS A 658 23.68 27.86 18.79
C LYS A 658 24.82 26.91 18.40
N TYR A 659 24.72 26.27 17.24
CA TYR A 659 25.78 25.41 16.75
C TYR A 659 27.05 26.24 16.48
N PRO A 660 28.26 25.72 16.69
CA PRO A 660 29.48 26.47 16.40
C PRO A 660 29.59 26.84 14.92
N ASP A 661 30.06 28.05 14.62
CA ASP A 661 30.39 28.43 13.23
C ASP A 661 31.49 27.54 12.63
N ASN A 662 32.40 27.06 13.49
CA ASN A 662 33.48 26.13 13.15
C ASN A 662 33.47 24.93 14.13
N PRO A 663 32.60 23.93 13.92
CA PRO A 663 32.43 22.80 14.83
C PRO A 663 33.61 21.82 14.77
N THR A 664 33.98 21.25 15.91
CA THR A 664 34.98 20.16 15.95
C THR A 664 34.40 18.86 15.40
N GLU A 665 35.24 17.89 15.04
CA GLU A 665 34.76 16.58 14.58
C GLU A 665 33.92 15.84 15.65
N ALA A 666 34.19 16.12 16.93
CA ALA A 666 33.36 15.63 18.03
C ALA A 666 31.96 16.27 17.99
N ASP A 667 31.86 17.59 17.78
CA ASP A 667 30.58 18.30 17.66
C ASP A 667 29.77 17.84 16.45
N LYS A 668 30.44 17.58 15.31
CA LYS A 668 29.82 17.06 14.09
C LYS A 668 29.25 15.67 14.32
N THR A 669 30.02 14.79 14.94
CA THR A 669 29.60 13.42 15.26
C THR A 669 28.44 13.41 16.26
N ALA A 670 28.53 14.24 17.31
CA ALA A 670 27.49 14.38 18.30
C ALA A 670 26.18 14.88 17.69
N MET A 671 26.22 15.87 16.78
CA MET A 671 25.03 16.38 16.13
C MET A 671 24.37 15.36 15.18
N ARG A 672 25.16 14.60 14.42
CA ARG A 672 24.63 13.51 13.57
C ARG A 672 23.94 12.44 14.41
N ASN A 673 24.56 12.03 15.52
CA ASN A 673 23.99 11.05 16.45
C ASN A 673 22.73 11.59 17.12
N PHE A 674 22.72 12.87 17.51
CA PHE A 674 21.56 13.52 18.08
C PHE A 674 20.37 13.50 17.11
N ILE A 675 20.55 13.88 15.84
CA ILE A 675 19.48 13.88 14.84
C ILE A 675 18.95 12.45 14.59
N ALA A 676 19.85 11.47 14.50
CA ALA A 676 19.46 10.06 14.34
C ALA A 676 18.68 9.55 15.56
N ALA A 677 19.15 9.82 16.78
CA ALA A 677 18.48 9.46 18.02
C ALA A 677 17.14 10.19 18.16
N PHE A 678 17.07 11.45 17.76
CA PHE A 678 15.85 12.26 17.78
C PHE A 678 14.77 11.65 16.89
N GLY A 679 15.12 11.21 15.67
CA GLY A 679 14.22 10.48 14.78
C GLY A 679 13.73 9.14 15.34
N GLN A 680 14.53 8.48 16.19
CA GLN A 680 14.16 7.20 16.82
C GLN A 680 13.34 7.37 18.10
N LEU A 681 13.61 8.42 18.87
CA LEU A 681 13.06 8.63 20.21
C LEU A 681 11.87 9.60 20.21
N TYR A 682 11.51 10.16 19.06
CA TYR A 682 10.43 11.14 18.97
C TYR A 682 9.14 10.63 19.64
N PRO A 683 8.56 11.32 20.65
CA PRO A 683 7.54 10.72 21.52
C PRO A 683 6.25 10.26 20.81
N CYS A 684 5.85 10.93 19.74
CA CYS A 684 4.68 10.54 18.95
C CYS A 684 5.04 9.44 17.94
N LYS A 685 4.41 8.26 18.04
CA LYS A 685 4.66 7.10 17.16
C LYS A 685 4.49 7.44 15.67
N LEU A 686 3.44 8.17 15.30
CA LEU A 686 3.18 8.55 13.91
C LEU A 686 4.24 9.54 13.41
N CYS A 687 4.48 10.61 14.15
CA CYS A 687 5.49 11.61 13.81
C CYS A 687 6.89 11.01 13.77
N ARG A 688 7.20 10.03 14.62
CA ARG A 688 8.47 9.29 14.62
C ARG A 688 8.67 8.51 13.31
N THR A 689 7.63 7.80 12.85
CA THR A 689 7.69 7.08 11.58
C THR A 689 7.91 8.04 10.40
N HIS A 690 7.14 9.14 10.35
CA HIS A 690 7.29 10.14 9.28
C HIS A 690 8.64 10.84 9.34
N LEU A 691 9.10 11.26 10.52
CA LEU A 691 10.40 11.91 10.69
C LEU A 691 11.56 10.99 10.25
N ARG A 692 11.47 9.68 10.48
CA ARG A 692 12.46 8.72 9.97
C ARG A 692 12.45 8.58 8.46
N GLN A 693 11.31 8.76 7.81
CA GLN A 693 11.20 8.78 6.34
C GLN A 693 11.80 10.08 5.80
N GLN A 694 11.43 11.23 6.37
CA GLN A 694 11.92 12.55 5.97
C GLN A 694 13.44 12.69 6.13
N LEU A 695 14.03 12.11 7.18
CA LEU A 695 15.49 12.06 7.38
C LEU A 695 16.25 11.23 6.33
N ARG A 696 15.54 10.46 5.50
CA ARG A 696 16.09 9.67 4.38
C ARG A 696 15.78 10.29 3.03
N GLU A 697 15.16 11.47 3.00
CA GLU A 697 14.79 12.15 1.77
C GLU A 697 16.05 12.55 0.98
N PRO A 698 16.23 12.09 -0.27
CA PRO A 698 17.43 12.37 -1.05
C PRO A 698 17.69 13.88 -1.24
N GLY A 699 16.62 14.67 -1.35
CA GLY A 699 16.69 16.13 -1.49
C GLY A 699 17.14 16.86 -0.22
N LEU A 700 17.02 16.23 0.96
CA LEU A 700 17.50 16.78 2.24
C LEU A 700 18.99 16.48 2.46
N GLY A 701 19.47 15.34 1.97
CA GLY A 701 20.85 14.88 2.18
C GLY A 701 21.18 14.56 3.65
N PRO A 702 22.42 14.11 3.94
CA PRO A 702 22.85 13.86 5.31
C PRO A 702 22.86 15.16 6.12
N PRO A 703 22.72 15.11 7.46
CA PRO A 703 22.81 16.29 8.31
C PRO A 703 24.04 17.16 7.99
N ALA A 704 23.78 18.38 7.51
CA ALA A 704 24.80 19.33 7.10
C ALA A 704 25.43 20.02 8.32
N VAL A 705 26.28 19.29 9.05
CA VAL A 705 26.86 19.71 10.33
C VAL A 705 28.21 20.44 10.17
N GLU A 706 28.55 20.93 8.97
CA GLU A 706 29.87 21.52 8.71
C GLU A 706 30.02 22.94 9.28
N SER A 707 28.91 23.66 9.47
CA SER A 707 28.85 24.97 10.11
C SER A 707 27.45 25.24 10.67
N ARG A 708 27.32 26.27 11.50
CA ARG A 708 26.02 26.78 11.98
C ARG A 708 25.04 27.09 10.85
N GLU A 709 25.53 27.76 9.81
CA GLU A 709 24.74 28.12 8.63
C GLU A 709 24.24 26.88 7.90
N ALA A 710 25.12 25.92 7.64
CA ALA A 710 24.76 24.67 6.95
C ALA A 710 23.70 23.89 7.74
N LEU A 711 23.84 23.80 9.07
CA LEU A 711 22.91 23.07 9.90
C LEU A 711 21.54 23.79 9.99
N SER A 712 21.54 25.12 10.06
CA SER A 712 20.31 25.92 10.13
C SER A 712 19.48 25.82 8.86
N VAL A 713 20.14 25.86 7.69
CA VAL A 713 19.48 25.66 6.39
C VAL A 713 18.92 24.24 6.31
N TRP A 714 19.72 23.23 6.67
CA TRP A 714 19.30 21.83 6.64
C TRP A 714 18.10 21.53 7.56
N ILE A 715 18.07 22.06 8.78
CA ILE A 715 16.92 21.90 9.69
C ILE A 715 15.69 22.64 9.15
N CYS A 716 15.86 23.78 8.48
CA CYS A 716 14.76 24.48 7.82
C CYS A 716 14.20 23.68 6.64
N GLU A 717 15.05 23.07 5.82
CA GLU A 717 14.63 22.20 4.71
C GLU A 717 13.87 20.97 5.24
N LEU A 718 14.36 20.34 6.31
CA LEU A 718 13.65 19.27 7.01
C LEU A 718 12.28 19.74 7.52
N HIS A 719 12.20 20.94 8.09
CA HIS A 719 10.93 21.52 8.54
C HIS A 719 9.98 21.82 7.38
N ASN A 720 10.50 22.22 6.22
CA ASN A 720 9.69 22.45 5.02
C ASN A 720 9.13 21.16 4.45
N ILE A 721 9.88 20.06 4.47
CA ILE A 721 9.35 18.73 4.12
C ILE A 721 8.14 18.41 5.03
N VAL A 722 8.26 18.65 6.34
CA VAL A 722 7.14 18.44 7.27
C VAL A 722 5.98 19.41 7.02
N ASN A 723 6.26 20.66 6.64
CA ASN A 723 5.21 21.62 6.30
C ASN A 723 4.45 21.17 5.05
N VAL A 724 5.13 20.63 4.04
CA VAL A 724 4.50 20.03 2.86
C VAL A 724 3.57 18.88 3.27
N ASP A 725 4.05 17.97 4.12
CA ASP A 725 3.24 16.84 4.62
C ASP A 725 2.00 17.28 5.41
N LEU A 726 2.06 18.46 6.06
CA LEU A 726 0.97 19.03 6.84
C LEU A 726 0.10 20.03 6.05
N GLY A 727 0.36 20.24 4.76
CA GLY A 727 -0.34 21.24 3.94
C GLY A 727 -0.09 22.69 4.38
N LYS A 728 1.03 22.96 5.05
CA LYS A 728 1.44 24.28 5.53
C LYS A 728 2.34 25.01 4.52
N PRO A 729 2.33 26.35 4.51
CA PRO A 729 3.25 27.12 3.67
C PRO A 729 4.71 26.82 4.02
N GLN A 730 5.53 26.61 2.99
CA GLN A 730 6.98 26.49 3.14
C GLN A 730 7.59 27.85 3.48
N GLN A 731 8.65 27.82 4.28
CA GLN A 731 9.43 29.00 4.66
C GLN A 731 10.68 29.11 3.79
N GLU A 732 11.12 30.32 3.50
CA GLU A 732 12.37 30.53 2.78
C GLU A 732 13.57 30.26 3.72
N CYS A 733 14.40 29.27 3.40
CA CYS A 733 15.50 28.84 4.27
C CYS A 733 16.74 29.75 4.20
N LYS A 734 16.57 31.01 4.57
CA LYS A 734 17.66 32.00 4.68
C LYS A 734 18.32 31.92 6.06
N ALA A 735 19.56 31.47 6.13
CA ALA A 735 20.31 31.28 7.38
C ALA A 735 20.28 32.50 8.31
N PHE A 736 20.54 33.71 7.79
CA PHE A 736 20.50 34.94 8.59
C PHE A 736 19.12 35.24 9.20
N ALA A 737 18.03 34.94 8.48
CA ALA A 737 16.67 35.16 8.97
C ALA A 737 16.27 34.14 10.04
N ILE A 738 16.69 32.88 9.87
CA ILE A 738 16.50 31.79 10.85
C ILE A 738 17.30 32.10 12.12
N ASP A 739 18.57 32.44 11.98
CA ASP A 739 19.43 32.86 13.08
C ASP A 739 18.80 34.01 13.87
N MET A 740 18.35 35.07 13.20
CA MET A 740 17.71 36.21 13.88
C MET A 740 16.38 35.88 14.57
N MET A 741 15.67 34.84 14.12
CA MET A 741 14.42 34.38 14.72
C MET A 741 14.65 33.58 16.01
N TYR A 742 15.75 32.81 16.08
CA TYR A 742 16.03 31.90 17.21
C TYR A 742 17.21 32.35 18.11
N LEU A 743 18.01 33.33 17.70
CA LEU A 743 19.07 33.95 18.52
C LEU A 743 18.54 35.06 19.44
N LYS A 744 17.37 35.63 19.17
CA LYS A 744 16.83 36.82 19.86
C LYS A 744 16.53 36.59 21.35
N ASP A 745 16.17 35.37 21.75
CA ASP A 745 15.52 35.11 23.05
C ASP A 745 16.41 34.45 24.12
N CYS A 746 17.75 34.57 24.03
CA CYS A 746 18.61 34.24 25.18
C CYS A 746 18.75 35.39 26.20
N GLY A 747 18.17 36.56 25.93
CA GLY A 747 18.26 37.73 26.81
C GLY A 747 17.36 37.68 28.05
N GLU A 748 16.32 36.85 28.05
CA GLU A 748 15.35 36.73 29.15
C GLU A 748 15.46 35.39 29.90
N CYS A 749 16.54 34.63 29.72
CA CYS A 749 16.83 33.44 30.54
C CYS A 749 17.27 33.79 31.99
N GLU A 750 16.85 34.94 32.51
CA GLU A 750 16.80 35.15 33.96
C GLU A 750 15.67 34.30 34.52
N VAL A 751 16.04 33.27 35.28
CA VAL A 751 15.10 32.53 36.12
C VAL A 751 14.50 33.53 37.10
N THR A 752 13.30 34.05 36.83
CA THR A 752 12.53 34.77 37.85
C THR A 752 12.22 33.79 38.97
N LYS A 753 12.92 33.93 40.10
CA LYS A 753 12.62 33.19 41.33
C LYS A 753 11.14 33.37 41.67
N PRO A 754 10.38 32.28 41.93
CA PRO A 754 9.04 32.42 42.49
C PRO A 754 9.12 33.15 43.83
N LEU A 755 8.15 34.04 44.04
CA LEU A 755 7.95 34.81 45.27
C LEU A 755 7.99 33.91 46.52
N GLU A 756 8.65 34.44 47.55
CA GLU A 756 8.91 33.83 48.85
C GLU A 756 7.69 33.09 49.44
N VAL A 757 7.86 31.80 49.71
CA VAL A 757 7.09 31.12 50.75
C VAL A 757 7.65 31.57 52.10
N SER A 758 6.76 32.05 52.96
CA SER A 758 7.03 32.63 54.27
C SER A 758 7.98 31.82 55.16
N ALA A 759 8.93 32.55 55.74
CA ALA A 759 9.55 32.38 57.05
C ALA A 759 10.17 31.00 57.39
N GLY A 760 11.47 30.89 57.11
CA GLY A 760 12.41 30.12 57.93
C GLY A 760 13.31 29.15 57.17
N GLY A 761 14.54 29.59 56.84
CA GLY A 761 15.64 28.67 56.53
C GLY A 761 16.62 29.14 55.45
N ASP A 762 17.49 30.08 55.83
CA ASP A 762 18.83 30.44 55.30
C ASP A 762 19.20 30.16 53.82
N VAL A 763 19.32 31.26 53.06
CA VAL A 763 20.01 31.32 51.76
C VAL A 763 21.46 31.72 51.99
N LEU A 764 22.41 30.92 51.50
CA LEU A 764 23.80 31.35 51.32
C LEU A 764 23.91 32.13 50.00
N GLU A 765 24.21 33.42 50.10
CA GLU A 765 24.60 34.29 48.98
C GLU A 765 26.05 34.03 48.56
N GLU A 766 26.34 34.12 47.27
CA GLU A 766 27.67 34.54 46.81
C GLU A 766 27.58 35.70 45.82
N LYS A 767 28.45 36.68 46.07
CA LYS A 767 28.47 38.05 45.53
C LYS A 767 29.14 38.13 44.16
N GLU A 768 28.68 39.10 43.38
CA GLU A 768 29.37 39.64 42.21
C GLU A 768 30.74 40.27 42.55
N GLY A 769 31.71 40.12 41.64
CA GLY A 769 32.81 41.08 41.54
C GLY A 769 34.15 40.52 41.03
N GLY A 770 34.58 41.01 39.86
CA GLY A 770 35.99 41.37 39.66
C GLY A 770 36.84 40.45 38.80
N GLY A 771 36.90 40.78 37.50
CA GLY A 771 38.11 40.83 36.67
C GLY A 771 39.28 39.88 36.94
N GLY A 772 39.52 39.01 35.95
CA GLY A 772 40.87 38.68 35.51
C GLY A 772 41.30 37.23 35.72
N GLY A 773 41.70 36.60 34.60
CA GLY A 773 42.47 35.36 34.61
C GLY A 773 41.61 34.11 34.74
N GLY A 774 41.73 33.21 33.76
CA GLY A 774 40.94 31.99 33.74
C GLY A 774 41.06 31.15 35.01
N VAL A 775 40.01 30.39 35.30
CA VAL A 775 40.03 28.93 35.53
C VAL A 775 38.62 28.47 35.96
N GLN A 776 38.27 27.28 35.46
CA GLN A 776 37.27 26.31 35.92
C GLN A 776 35.77 26.62 35.81
N TYR A 777 35.21 26.06 34.74
CA TYR A 777 33.84 25.58 34.66
C TYR A 777 33.51 24.69 35.87
N LEU A 778 32.58 25.12 36.74
CA LEU A 778 32.04 24.34 37.86
C LEU A 778 30.53 24.10 37.63
N GLY A 779 30.24 23.24 36.67
CA GLY A 779 29.01 22.43 36.60
C GLY A 779 29.43 20.98 36.48
N PRO A 780 28.57 19.96 36.62
CA PRO A 780 28.94 18.56 36.91
C PRO A 780 29.56 17.81 35.71
N TRP A 781 30.28 18.51 34.85
CA TRP A 781 31.24 17.96 33.92
C TRP A 781 32.48 17.54 34.69
N ASP A 782 32.36 16.45 35.43
CA ASP A 782 33.54 15.69 35.79
C ASP A 782 34.08 15.06 34.50
N GLU A 783 35.11 15.68 33.94
CA GLU A 783 35.84 15.14 32.79
C GLU A 783 36.34 13.71 33.07
N LYS A 784 36.47 13.26 34.33
CA LYS A 784 36.80 11.86 34.67
C LYS A 784 35.60 10.91 34.66
N ILE A 785 34.36 11.41 34.66
CA ILE A 785 33.17 10.59 34.39
C ILE A 785 33.10 10.23 32.90
N TYR A 786 33.62 11.11 32.02
CA TYR A 786 33.61 10.90 30.56
C TYR A 786 34.99 10.61 29.93
N ARG A 787 36.11 10.80 30.65
CA ARG A 787 37.39 10.12 30.37
C ARG A 787 37.27 8.70 30.88
N ARG A 788 36.47 7.92 30.18
CA ARG A 788 36.30 6.49 30.45
C ARG A 788 36.46 5.72 29.17
N GLY A 789 37.73 5.38 28.96
CA GLY A 789 38.25 4.22 28.23
C GLY A 789 37.96 4.18 26.73
N ASP A 790 38.89 3.60 25.98
CA ASP A 790 38.69 3.19 24.59
C ASP A 790 37.48 2.22 24.40
N SER A 791 36.78 1.84 25.48
CA SER A 791 35.60 0.96 25.44
C SER A 791 34.33 1.62 24.92
N LEU A 792 34.11 2.94 25.07
CA LEU A 792 32.88 3.59 24.57
C LEU A 792 33.00 4.13 23.12
N LEU A 793 34.23 4.22 22.60
CA LEU A 793 34.45 4.30 21.14
C LEU A 793 34.33 2.93 20.47
N ASN A 794 34.33 1.85 21.26
CA ASN A 794 33.95 0.51 20.82
C ASN A 794 32.46 0.19 21.06
N THR A 795 31.61 1.06 21.62
CA THR A 795 30.17 0.72 21.82
C THR A 795 29.30 0.86 20.56
N VAL A 796 29.90 1.01 19.38
CA VAL A 796 29.24 0.65 18.10
C VAL A 796 29.89 -0.59 17.46
N SER A 797 30.76 -1.28 18.19
CA SER A 797 31.30 -2.58 17.82
C SER A 797 31.47 -3.48 19.05
N THR A 798 30.56 -4.46 19.17
CA THR A 798 30.66 -5.73 19.92
C THR A 798 29.98 -5.93 21.28
N GLU A 799 29.16 -5.01 21.81
CA GLU A 799 28.26 -5.33 22.93
C GLU A 799 26.80 -4.96 22.61
N ASN A 800 25.88 -5.88 22.92
CA ASN A 800 24.55 -5.95 22.34
C ASN A 800 23.54 -4.97 22.98
N ASP A 801 22.55 -4.57 22.19
CA ASP A 801 21.41 -3.78 22.67
C ASP A 801 20.43 -4.63 23.52
N ALA A 802 19.53 -3.95 24.24
CA ALA A 802 18.51 -4.61 25.08
C ALA A 802 17.43 -5.36 24.27
N TRP A 803 17.37 -5.16 22.95
CA TRP A 803 16.48 -5.86 22.02
C TRP A 803 17.06 -7.22 21.59
N GLU A 804 18.37 -7.33 21.32
CA GLU A 804 19.07 -8.59 21.03
C GLU A 804 19.14 -9.52 22.26
N THR A 805 19.04 -8.98 23.47
CA THR A 805 19.02 -9.79 24.71
C THR A 805 17.72 -10.62 24.81
N ASN A 806 16.61 -10.13 24.25
CA ASN A 806 15.35 -10.91 24.17
C ASN A 806 15.45 -12.06 23.17
N ASP A 807 16.01 -11.81 21.98
CA ASP A 807 16.17 -12.86 20.95
C ASP A 807 17.10 -14.00 21.43
N VAL A 808 18.14 -13.66 22.21
CA VAL A 808 19.06 -14.67 22.78
C VAL A 808 18.48 -15.34 24.03
N ALA A 809 17.62 -14.66 24.79
CA ALA A 809 16.83 -15.30 25.86
C ALA A 809 15.84 -16.31 25.27
N GLU A 810 15.16 -15.98 24.17
CA GLU A 810 14.29 -16.90 23.43
C GLU A 810 15.07 -18.10 22.87
N LEU A 811 16.30 -17.87 22.37
CA LEU A 811 17.18 -18.96 21.94
C LEU A 811 17.54 -19.90 23.11
N VAL A 812 17.85 -19.37 24.29
CA VAL A 812 18.15 -20.20 25.48
C VAL A 812 16.90 -20.93 25.99
N GLU A 813 15.71 -20.34 25.88
CA GLU A 813 14.45 -21.05 26.15
C GLU A 813 14.22 -22.18 25.15
N ALA A 814 14.48 -21.94 23.86
CA ALA A 814 14.43 -22.97 22.83
C ALA A 814 15.44 -24.10 23.10
N LEU A 815 16.66 -23.80 23.56
CA LEU A 815 17.64 -24.80 23.97
C LEU A 815 17.21 -25.58 25.23
N ASP A 816 16.50 -24.95 26.18
CA ASP A 816 15.90 -25.65 27.33
C ASP A 816 14.75 -26.57 26.91
N VAL A 817 13.97 -26.18 25.90
CA VAL A 817 12.98 -27.07 25.25
C VAL A 817 13.68 -28.25 24.60
N MET A 818 14.77 -28.02 23.84
CA MET A 818 15.58 -29.10 23.25
C MET A 818 16.20 -30.03 24.30
N ARG A 819 16.63 -29.50 25.46
CA ARG A 819 17.04 -30.32 26.61
C ARG A 819 15.89 -31.16 27.15
N LYS A 820 14.73 -30.55 27.43
CA LYS A 820 13.59 -31.22 28.08
C LYS A 820 13.01 -32.33 27.21
N TRP A 821 12.96 -32.12 25.89
CA TRP A 821 12.32 -33.02 24.95
C TRP A 821 13.29 -34.01 24.32
N TRP A 822 14.52 -33.60 24.03
CA TRP A 822 15.49 -34.41 23.29
C TRP A 822 16.80 -34.71 24.07
N ARG A 823 16.92 -34.22 25.31
CA ARG A 823 18.10 -34.41 26.21
C ARG A 823 19.43 -33.98 25.59
N VAL A 824 19.37 -32.97 24.73
CA VAL A 824 20.48 -32.51 23.87
C VAL A 824 21.53 -31.70 24.63
N PHE A 825 21.13 -30.97 25.66
CA PHE A 825 22.01 -30.14 26.50
C PHE A 825 21.87 -30.52 27.97
N ASP A 826 22.92 -30.34 28.77
CA ASP A 826 22.84 -30.58 30.21
C ASP A 826 22.18 -29.41 30.94
N LYS A 827 21.43 -29.71 32.01
CA LYS A 827 20.66 -28.67 32.73
C LYS A 827 21.55 -27.55 33.29
N ARG A 828 22.75 -27.91 33.74
CA ARG A 828 23.75 -26.96 34.25
C ARG A 828 24.30 -26.02 33.18
N ASP A 829 24.39 -26.46 31.93
CA ASP A 829 24.90 -25.63 30.84
C ASP A 829 23.88 -24.55 30.42
N ILE A 830 22.59 -24.92 30.38
CA ILE A 830 21.50 -23.99 30.08
C ILE A 830 21.31 -22.97 31.22
N GLU A 831 21.35 -23.42 32.48
CA GLU A 831 21.27 -22.51 33.64
C GLU A 831 22.46 -21.54 33.68
N GLY A 832 23.68 -22.01 33.38
CA GLY A 832 24.86 -21.16 33.29
C GLY A 832 24.80 -20.13 32.15
N LEU A 833 24.27 -20.51 30.99
CA LEU A 833 24.03 -19.57 29.87
C LEU A 833 22.98 -18.52 30.25
N ARG A 834 21.93 -18.93 30.97
CA ARG A 834 20.87 -18.01 31.42
C ARG A 834 21.40 -17.00 32.44
N GLU A 835 22.27 -17.42 33.35
CA GLU A 835 22.93 -16.53 34.31
C GLU A 835 23.92 -15.58 33.63
N GLU A 836 24.73 -16.04 32.67
CA GLU A 836 25.63 -15.19 31.88
C GLU A 836 24.88 -14.10 31.09
N LEU A 837 23.73 -14.44 30.49
CA LEU A 837 22.89 -13.48 29.76
C LEU A 837 22.26 -12.43 30.70
N LEU A 838 21.80 -12.84 31.87
CA LEU A 838 21.22 -11.95 32.88
C LEU A 838 22.25 -10.98 33.47
N GLN A 839 23.53 -11.36 33.48
CA GLN A 839 24.62 -10.51 33.94
C GLN A 839 25.12 -9.52 32.87
N GLY A 840 24.67 -9.66 31.61
CA GLY A 840 24.90 -8.70 30.53
C GLY A 840 26.33 -8.65 29.97
N SER A 841 27.27 -9.47 30.46
CA SER A 841 28.68 -9.45 30.05
C SER A 841 29.04 -10.65 29.17
N TRP A 842 28.57 -10.68 27.93
CA TRP A 842 28.83 -11.78 27.01
C TRP A 842 29.19 -11.31 25.59
N GLU A 843 30.17 -11.98 24.99
CA GLU A 843 30.67 -11.65 23.66
C GLU A 843 30.02 -12.56 22.60
N ARG A 844 29.34 -11.98 21.61
CA ARG A 844 28.51 -12.70 20.61
C ARG A 844 29.25 -13.82 19.88
N LYS A 845 30.52 -13.59 19.49
CA LYS A 845 31.35 -14.60 18.81
C LYS A 845 31.72 -15.76 19.75
N ALA A 846 31.96 -15.49 21.03
CA ALA A 846 32.30 -16.53 22.00
C ALA A 846 31.07 -17.39 22.33
N LEU A 847 29.90 -16.76 22.54
CA LEU A 847 28.64 -17.42 22.81
C LEU A 847 28.19 -18.30 21.62
N SER A 848 28.20 -17.73 20.40
CA SER A 848 27.92 -18.46 19.17
C SER A 848 28.84 -19.68 19.01
N LYS A 849 30.14 -19.53 19.27
CA LYS A 849 31.09 -20.66 19.17
C LYS A 849 30.85 -21.75 20.23
N ARG A 850 30.33 -21.41 21.42
CA ARG A 850 29.90 -22.36 22.46
C ARG A 850 28.62 -23.09 22.06
N ILE A 851 27.59 -22.36 21.63
CA ILE A 851 26.31 -22.93 21.18
C ILE A 851 26.52 -23.82 19.95
N THR A 852 27.27 -23.35 18.95
CA THR A 852 27.61 -24.14 17.76
C THR A 852 28.46 -25.36 18.10
N ARG A 853 29.33 -25.33 19.12
CA ARG A 853 30.07 -26.51 19.57
C ARG A 853 29.14 -27.54 20.23
N GLY A 854 28.26 -27.10 21.13
CA GLY A 854 27.28 -27.99 21.75
C GLY A 854 26.32 -28.61 20.72
N LEU A 855 25.89 -27.83 19.73
CA LEU A 855 25.09 -28.35 18.61
C LEU A 855 25.91 -29.26 17.68
N ARG A 856 27.22 -29.05 17.52
CA ARG A 856 28.09 -29.89 16.69
C ARG A 856 28.32 -31.27 17.31
N ASP A 857 28.57 -31.35 18.62
CA ASP A 857 28.72 -32.62 19.33
C ASP A 857 27.41 -33.45 19.26
N VAL A 858 26.27 -32.78 19.18
CA VAL A 858 24.94 -33.38 18.96
C VAL A 858 24.76 -33.81 17.50
N MET A 859 25.13 -32.96 16.55
CA MET A 859 25.06 -33.27 15.12
C MET A 859 26.00 -34.41 14.70
N ASP A 860 27.10 -34.64 15.43
CA ASP A 860 28.02 -35.74 15.18
C ASP A 860 27.55 -37.06 15.82
N GLY A 861 26.56 -37.01 16.73
CA GLY A 861 25.86 -38.18 17.30
C GLY A 861 24.55 -38.56 16.59
N ILE A 862 24.10 -37.78 15.60
CA ILE A 862 22.90 -38.07 14.79
C ILE A 862 23.29 -38.98 13.62
N ASP A 863 22.56 -40.08 13.45
CA ASP A 863 22.74 -41.04 12.36
C ASP A 863 22.81 -40.37 10.98
N GLY A 864 23.75 -40.82 10.14
CA GLY A 864 24.18 -40.13 8.93
C GLY A 864 23.05 -39.83 7.94
N ASP A 865 22.04 -40.71 7.88
CA ASP A 865 20.89 -40.56 6.99
C ASP A 865 19.91 -39.45 7.43
N VAL A 866 19.84 -39.14 8.73
CA VAL A 866 18.99 -38.07 9.26
C VAL A 866 19.66 -36.71 9.01
N LYS A 867 21.00 -36.65 9.18
CA LYS A 867 21.80 -35.45 8.93
C LYS A 867 21.71 -34.97 7.47
N ALA A 868 21.64 -35.91 6.51
CA ALA A 868 21.48 -35.62 5.09
C ALA A 868 20.10 -35.05 4.71
N LYS A 869 19.02 -35.45 5.41
CA LYS A 869 17.67 -34.91 5.18
C LYS A 869 17.47 -33.52 5.77
N ILE A 870 18.11 -33.22 6.91
CA ILE A 870 17.92 -31.95 7.62
C ILE A 870 18.71 -30.81 6.98
N LEU A 871 19.96 -31.05 6.55
CA LEU A 871 20.83 -29.99 6.04
C LEU A 871 20.60 -29.62 4.57
N GLY A 872 19.71 -30.36 3.88
CA GLY A 872 19.07 -29.91 2.65
C GLY A 872 19.99 -29.29 1.59
N THR A 873 21.26 -29.70 1.45
CA THR A 873 22.12 -29.15 0.39
C THR A 873 23.22 -30.13 -0.01
N GLY A 874 23.11 -30.64 -1.24
CA GLY A 874 24.30 -30.83 -2.06
C GLY A 874 24.68 -29.47 -2.64
N ALA A 875 25.40 -28.64 -1.88
CA ALA A 875 26.30 -27.60 -2.39
C ALA A 875 26.92 -26.86 -1.21
N SER A 876 28.24 -26.99 -1.10
CA SER A 876 29.15 -26.32 -0.18
C SER A 876 29.30 -24.82 -0.49
N SER A 877 29.20 -23.97 0.53
CA SER A 877 29.94 -22.69 0.69
C SER A 877 29.75 -22.18 2.14
N PRO A 878 30.76 -21.53 2.77
CA PRO A 878 31.15 -21.75 4.16
C PRO A 878 30.32 -21.05 5.25
#